data_AF-A0A672KQK4-F1
#
_entry.id   AF-A0A672KQK4-F1
#
_cell.length_a   1.000
_cell.length_b   1.000
_cell.length_c   1.000
_cell.angle_alpha   90.00
_cell.angle_beta   90.00
_cell.angle_gamma   90.00
#
_symmetry.space_group_name_H-M   'P 1'
#
loop_
_entity.id
_entity.type
_entity.pdbx_description
1 polymer ?
#
loop_
_entity_poly.entity_id
_entity_poly.type
_entity_poly.pdbx_seq_one_letter_code
_entity_poly.pdbx_strand_id
1 'polypeptide(L)'
;QRMKVELQGESFKMTEERKVMFRSYHPLTFIQTDKPIYIPGQTGELKGNRIGQWTNVSSTSWILERSYELNPESHQGVYRLKAYIGDRMISRDFEVKKYVLPKFEVTVTAPETVSIDDELMAVEVCGKYTYGQSVSGKSWVKVCRDIPRYTYRRDKHSPICVNETTEVCQCSTKIVYPAFHYHGYKTPFFSTDRKTVQLFRAATPYTPTLSELIIENIEQPLKCDAEFTVTIKYYFVGETVEDLKTDIVYMVRIGVIVHHGYEKVEVKSSDGAASGTVSFKLSVGADLAPAVQILTYCVLPSENVVARSTTFDIEKCFKNKVSLQFSPAKAVPGEKNTLQLSAQPGSLCGLSAVDKSVLILKPGERLDTDKVDSGSAQVPVTVPDTITSWDTEAFCLSSKGLGLAPPAQLTVFQPFFLELSLPYSIIRGEIFELKATVFNYLSKLIMPESLFLSVCVCCIFKYMSCVVGVLNITVSAEAEASQTVCDNEIVSVPERGRIDTVTRSLLVQAEGTEKTETYSWLLCPKGDTLSEEVNLTLPKDVIEGSARSSVSVIGDILGRALSNLHGLLRMPYGCGEQNMAVLSPNIYILQYLENTVQLTSAIRERATGFLKSGYQRQLNYRHISGAYSTFGHGDENTWLTAFVLRSFGKAQKYIFIDPQIIQSAKKWLISRRDSDGCFIQQGRLFNNRMKGGVNDNVTMTAYITASLLELETPVTDPVVTKGLSCLKSIIEDVKNTYTTALLTYTFSLARDTDTRQQLFKKLEDAAISDGSRLHWSQSGSADSDSLAVEISSYVLLAALTADSLTTADLGFANRIVSWLVKQQNAYGGFSSTQDTVVALQALSLYATKVFSSDGSSTVTVQSAADTHHFDVNQDNKLLYQEKQLQNVPAKYSIEAKGSACVSVQVCSAFSFIDSHSISLFPFLAFCGYVAVRWIVNVFLFVLTLSGGSIPKHISMNYKMKMKQVLPVKNLKPAVIKVYDYYQTSKILF
;
A
#
# COMPACT_ATOMS: atom_id res chain seq x y z
N GLN A 1 3.34 22.49 46.19
CA GLN A 1 2.97 23.83 46.71
C GLN A 1 2.22 23.63 48.04
N ARG A 2 1.96 24.67 48.83
CA ARG A 2 1.19 24.55 50.07
C ARG A 2 -0.07 25.41 49.97
N MET A 3 -1.19 24.86 50.40
CA MET A 3 -2.48 25.55 50.42
C MET A 3 -2.84 25.80 51.89
N LYS A 4 -3.04 27.08 52.21
CA LYS A 4 -3.47 27.55 53.53
C LYS A 4 -4.95 27.90 53.45
N VAL A 5 -5.75 27.31 54.32
CA VAL A 5 -7.18 27.62 54.48
C VAL A 5 -7.35 28.35 55.81
N GLU A 6 -8.02 29.50 55.77
CA GLU A 6 -8.31 30.32 56.93
C GLU A 6 -9.82 30.47 57.05
N LEU A 7 -10.36 30.01 58.18
CA LEU A 7 -11.77 30.12 58.52
C LEU A 7 -11.90 31.13 59.65
N GLN A 8 -12.60 32.22 59.40
CA GLN A 8 -12.79 33.29 60.37
C GLN A 8 -14.29 33.50 60.60
N GLY A 9 -14.76 33.18 61.81
CA GLY A 9 -16.09 33.54 62.31
C GLY A 9 -16.03 34.77 63.21
N GLU A 10 -17.17 35.18 63.77
CA GLU A 10 -17.25 36.34 64.67
C GLU A 10 -16.45 36.17 65.97
N SER A 11 -16.36 34.93 66.48
CA SER A 11 -15.71 34.60 67.76
C SER A 11 -14.54 33.62 67.66
N PHE A 12 -14.19 33.14 66.46
CA PHE A 12 -13.11 32.18 66.27
C PHE A 12 -12.35 32.37 64.95
N LYS A 13 -11.06 31.99 64.95
CA LYS A 13 -10.20 31.95 63.77
C LYS A 13 -9.42 30.65 63.75
N MET A 14 -9.62 29.86 62.70
CA MET A 14 -8.91 28.61 62.46
C MET A 14 -8.06 28.74 61.20
N THR A 15 -6.85 28.19 61.24
CA THR A 15 -5.94 28.17 60.10
C THR A 15 -5.36 26.78 59.95
N GLU A 16 -5.46 26.22 58.76
CA GLU A 16 -4.86 24.93 58.43
C GLU A 16 -4.05 25.03 57.14
N GLU A 17 -2.91 24.35 57.11
CA GLU A 17 -2.01 24.33 55.95
C GLU A 17 -1.73 22.88 55.53
N ARG A 18 -1.89 22.61 54.24
CA ARG A 18 -1.63 21.28 53.65
C ARG A 18 -0.79 21.39 52.39
N LYS A 19 0.12 20.43 52.21
CA LYS A 19 0.93 20.33 51.00
C LYS A 19 0.08 19.71 49.88
N VAL A 20 -0.03 20.40 48.75
CA VAL A 20 -0.82 19.98 47.59
C VAL A 20 0.03 19.91 46.31
N MET A 21 -0.38 19.04 45.39
CA MET A 21 0.22 18.87 44.08
C MET A 21 -0.71 19.46 43.02
N PHE A 22 -0.25 20.49 42.32
CA PHE A 22 -0.92 20.97 41.12
C PHE A 22 -0.41 20.18 39.91
N ARG A 23 -1.32 19.61 39.14
CA ARG A 23 -1.02 18.97 37.86
C ARG A 23 -1.72 19.77 36.76
N SER A 24 -0.99 20.11 35.71
CA SER A 24 -1.60 20.76 34.54
C SER A 24 -2.62 19.80 33.91
N TYR A 25 -3.81 20.32 33.59
CA TYR A 25 -4.84 19.55 32.90
C TYR A 25 -4.47 19.43 31.43
N HIS A 26 -4.37 18.21 30.93
CA HIS A 26 -3.99 17.94 29.56
C HIS A 26 -5.18 17.34 28.82
N PRO A 27 -5.58 17.87 27.65
CA PRO A 27 -6.66 17.28 26.87
C PRO A 27 -6.29 15.86 26.44
N LEU A 28 -7.31 14.99 26.43
CA LEU A 28 -7.23 13.66 25.85
C LEU A 28 -7.08 13.80 24.33
N THR A 29 -6.11 13.10 23.76
CA THR A 29 -5.87 13.07 22.31
C THR A 29 -5.72 11.62 21.89
N PHE A 30 -6.42 11.23 20.83
CA PHE A 30 -6.32 9.91 20.24
C PHE A 30 -5.96 10.03 18.76
N ILE A 31 -5.35 8.97 18.23
CA ILE A 31 -5.07 8.80 16.81
C ILE A 31 -6.09 7.78 16.29
N GLN A 32 -6.57 7.94 15.06
CA GLN A 32 -7.44 6.97 14.39
C GLN A 32 -6.96 6.74 12.96
N THR A 33 -7.17 5.52 12.44
CA THR A 33 -6.85 5.15 11.04
C THR A 33 -8.14 4.71 10.33
N ASP A 34 -8.15 4.55 9.01
CA ASP A 34 -9.31 4.10 8.18
C ASP A 34 -9.53 2.58 8.20
N LYS A 35 -8.45 1.78 8.32
CA LYS A 35 -8.52 0.31 8.51
C LYS A 35 -7.40 -0.25 9.40
N PRO A 36 -7.58 -1.45 10.00
CA PRO A 36 -6.62 -2.02 10.96
C PRO A 36 -5.47 -2.72 10.29
N ILE A 37 -5.74 -3.14 9.06
CA ILE A 37 -4.89 -3.97 8.26
C ILE A 37 -4.82 -3.33 6.88
N TYR A 38 -3.60 -3.09 6.42
CA TYR A 38 -3.32 -2.68 5.05
C TYR A 38 -2.64 -3.82 4.31
N ILE A 39 -2.85 -3.91 3.00
CA ILE A 39 -2.26 -4.96 2.15
C ILE A 39 -0.88 -4.48 1.66
N PRO A 40 0.19 -5.24 1.93
CA PRO A 40 1.49 -5.08 1.32
C PRO A 40 1.87 -6.26 0.41
N GLY A 41 3.03 -6.14 -0.21
CA GLY A 41 3.56 -7.09 -1.18
C GLY A 41 4.78 -7.89 -0.74
N GLN A 42 5.42 -7.61 0.42
CA GLN A 42 6.63 -8.36 0.85
C GLN A 42 6.64 -8.77 2.34
N THR A 43 7.09 -10.00 2.64
CA THR A 43 7.34 -10.52 4.00
C THR A 43 8.78 -10.22 4.47
N GLY A 44 8.98 -9.66 5.66
CA GLY A 44 10.31 -9.41 6.24
C GLY A 44 10.27 -8.76 7.64
N GLU A 45 11.44 -8.58 8.27
CA GLU A 45 11.58 -8.04 9.64
C GLU A 45 11.63 -6.50 9.65
N LEU A 46 10.80 -5.85 10.48
CA LEU A 46 10.68 -4.39 10.53
C LEU A 46 11.85 -3.74 11.31
N LYS A 47 12.66 -2.93 10.62
CA LYS A 47 13.87 -2.30 11.18
C LYS A 47 13.66 -0.94 11.88
N GLY A 48 12.43 -0.59 12.27
CA GLY A 48 12.15 0.63 13.05
C GLY A 48 12.41 1.98 12.32
N ASN A 49 12.53 1.96 10.99
CA ASN A 49 12.80 3.15 10.18
C ASN A 49 11.58 4.09 10.13
N ARG A 50 11.83 5.41 10.11
CA ARG A 50 10.79 6.41 9.85
C ARG A 50 10.56 6.52 8.34
N ILE A 51 9.36 6.16 7.89
CA ILE A 51 8.99 6.14 6.45
C ILE A 51 8.28 7.41 5.97
N GLY A 52 7.72 8.20 6.89
CA GLY A 52 7.01 9.45 6.61
C GLY A 52 6.93 10.35 7.83
N GLN A 53 6.75 11.65 7.61
CA GLN A 53 6.59 12.65 8.67
C GLN A 53 5.82 13.87 8.17
N TRP A 54 4.97 14.42 9.03
CA TRP A 54 4.44 15.78 8.90
C TRP A 54 5.03 16.66 10.02
N THR A 55 5.36 17.92 9.71
CA THR A 55 5.95 18.87 10.68
C THR A 55 5.16 20.16 10.73
N ASN A 56 5.13 20.81 11.91
CA ASN A 56 4.47 22.10 12.16
C ASN A 56 3.03 22.18 11.64
N VAL A 57 2.24 21.14 11.93
CA VAL A 57 0.86 21.05 11.47
C VAL A 57 -0.08 21.58 12.54
N SER A 58 -0.94 22.52 12.15
CA SER A 58 -2.06 23.01 12.95
C SER A 58 -3.39 22.59 12.32
N SER A 59 -4.43 22.49 13.13
CA SER A 59 -5.80 22.38 12.63
C SER A 59 -6.64 23.54 13.16
N THR A 60 -7.54 24.06 12.32
CA THR A 60 -8.50 25.12 12.65
C THR A 60 -9.77 24.58 13.31
N SER A 61 -10.00 23.27 13.20
CA SER A 61 -11.14 22.54 13.75
C SER A 61 -10.60 21.35 14.54
N TRP A 62 -11.17 20.97 15.68
CA TRP A 62 -10.57 20.02 16.65
C TRP A 62 -10.13 18.62 16.13
N ILE A 63 -10.23 18.36 14.82
CA ILE A 63 -9.75 17.17 14.11
C ILE A 63 -8.66 17.56 13.10
N LEU A 64 -7.61 16.75 13.00
CA LEU A 64 -6.56 16.88 12.00
C LEU A 64 -6.52 15.63 11.11
N GLU A 65 -6.87 15.78 9.84
CA GLU A 65 -6.86 14.68 8.86
C GLU A 65 -5.58 14.68 8.01
N ARG A 66 -4.97 13.50 7.80
CA ARG A 66 -3.79 13.33 6.94
C ARG A 66 -3.83 11.98 6.24
N SER A 67 -3.47 11.97 4.95
CA SER A 67 -3.36 10.77 4.14
C SER A 67 -1.90 10.36 3.93
N TYR A 68 -1.63 9.05 3.98
CA TYR A 68 -0.32 8.48 3.70
C TYR A 68 -0.47 7.20 2.87
N GLU A 69 0.12 7.19 1.68
CA GLU A 69 0.10 6.04 0.78
C GLU A 69 1.20 5.04 1.17
N LEU A 70 0.78 3.85 1.58
CA LEU A 70 1.70 2.73 1.85
C LEU A 70 2.16 2.11 0.53
N ASN A 71 3.46 1.81 0.46
CA ASN A 71 4.03 1.13 -0.69
C ASN A 71 3.34 -0.25 -0.90
N PRO A 72 2.92 -0.59 -2.14
CA PRO A 72 2.38 -1.92 -2.47
C PRO A 72 3.29 -3.09 -2.13
N GLU A 73 4.57 -2.86 -1.89
CA GLU A 73 5.58 -3.84 -1.45
C GLU A 73 6.24 -3.48 -0.12
N SER A 74 5.51 -2.74 0.71
CA SER A 74 5.88 -2.50 2.11
C SER A 74 6.10 -3.83 2.86
N HIS A 75 6.86 -3.79 3.96
CA HIS A 75 7.06 -4.98 4.77
C HIS A 75 5.81 -5.35 5.54
N GLN A 76 5.52 -6.65 5.62
CA GLN A 76 4.50 -7.17 6.53
C GLN A 76 4.94 -7.01 7.98
N GLY A 77 4.04 -6.54 8.84
CA GLY A 77 4.28 -6.40 10.28
C GLY A 77 3.48 -5.25 10.92
N VAL A 78 3.85 -4.89 12.15
CA VAL A 78 3.18 -3.84 12.93
C VAL A 78 3.88 -2.50 12.75
N TYR A 79 3.15 -1.52 12.26
CA TYR A 79 3.59 -0.14 12.06
C TYR A 79 3.05 0.73 13.19
N ARG A 80 3.82 1.76 13.57
CA ARG A 80 3.47 2.66 14.68
C ARG A 80 3.42 4.11 14.21
N LEU A 81 2.25 4.73 14.29
CA LEU A 81 2.09 6.17 14.17
C LEU A 81 2.45 6.83 15.50
N LYS A 82 3.25 7.90 15.48
CA LYS A 82 3.57 8.72 16.66
C LYS A 82 3.24 10.18 16.38
N ALA A 83 2.47 10.82 17.24
CA ALA A 83 2.22 12.26 17.20
C ALA A 83 2.83 12.92 18.45
N TYR A 84 3.56 14.00 18.21
CA TYR A 84 4.20 14.81 19.26
C TYR A 84 3.46 16.15 19.36
N ILE A 85 2.89 16.45 20.53
CA ILE A 85 2.12 17.68 20.80
C ILE A 85 2.76 18.35 22.03
N GLY A 86 3.56 19.38 21.79
CA GLY A 86 4.49 19.89 22.82
C GLY A 86 5.44 18.78 23.27
N ASP A 87 5.52 18.52 24.57
CA ASP A 87 6.36 17.46 25.15
C ASP A 87 5.68 16.07 25.20
N ARG A 88 4.42 15.97 24.74
CA ARG A 88 3.63 14.72 24.83
C ARG A 88 3.77 13.90 23.55
N MET A 89 3.94 12.59 23.70
CA MET A 89 3.94 11.63 22.61
C MET A 89 2.76 10.66 22.77
N ILE A 90 1.91 10.60 21.75
CA ILE A 90 0.84 9.61 21.63
C ILE A 90 1.17 8.69 20.45
N SER A 91 0.79 7.42 20.54
CA SER A 91 1.04 6.46 19.47
C SER A 91 -0.12 5.52 19.24
N ARG A 92 -0.28 5.09 17.98
CA ARG A 92 -1.23 4.04 17.58
C ARG A 92 -0.58 3.08 16.61
N ASP A 93 -0.85 1.79 16.82
CA ASP A 93 -0.30 0.72 16.01
C ASP A 93 -1.34 0.24 14.98
N PHE A 94 -0.87 -0.07 13.77
CA PHE A 94 -1.67 -0.71 12.72
C PHE A 94 -0.86 -1.83 12.06
N GLU A 95 -1.55 -2.80 11.47
CA GLU A 95 -0.91 -3.99 10.91
C GLU A 95 -0.90 -3.90 9.38
N VAL A 96 0.14 -4.46 8.79
CA VAL A 96 0.32 -4.52 7.34
C VAL A 96 0.58 -5.98 7.01
N LYS A 97 -0.38 -6.67 6.36
CA LYS A 97 -0.28 -8.09 6.02
C LYS A 97 -0.99 -8.39 4.71
N LYS A 98 -0.47 -9.33 3.91
CA LYS A 98 -1.12 -9.68 2.65
C LYS A 98 -2.36 -10.51 2.96
N TYR A 99 -3.52 -10.05 2.53
CA TYR A 99 -4.78 -10.77 2.71
C TYR A 99 -5.62 -10.70 1.43
N VAL A 100 -6.46 -11.71 1.26
CA VAL A 100 -7.56 -11.69 0.30
C VAL A 100 -8.81 -11.41 1.10
N LEU A 101 -9.66 -10.50 0.62
CA LEU A 101 -10.92 -10.20 1.30
C LEU A 101 -11.77 -11.48 1.40
N PRO A 102 -12.07 -11.96 2.62
CA PRO A 102 -12.91 -13.14 2.79
C PRO A 102 -14.33 -12.81 2.32
N LYS A 103 -14.87 -13.62 1.40
CA LYS A 103 -16.25 -13.49 0.90
C LYS A 103 -17.29 -13.98 1.93
N PHE A 104 -16.84 -14.74 2.93
CA PHE A 104 -17.68 -15.30 3.98
C PHE A 104 -16.95 -15.34 5.32
N GLU A 105 -17.70 -15.19 6.39
CA GLU A 105 -17.29 -15.31 7.77
C GLU A 105 -17.54 -16.74 8.27
N VAL A 106 -16.62 -17.25 9.09
CA VAL A 106 -16.80 -18.51 9.81
C VAL A 106 -16.87 -18.19 11.29
N THR A 107 -18.04 -18.41 11.90
CA THR A 107 -18.24 -18.22 13.33
C THR A 107 -18.13 -19.57 14.04
N VAL A 108 -17.25 -19.64 15.03
CA VAL A 108 -17.07 -20.82 15.88
C VAL A 108 -17.57 -20.47 17.28
N THR A 109 -18.66 -21.10 17.70
CA THR A 109 -19.26 -20.90 19.02
C THR A 109 -18.90 -22.09 19.91
N ALA A 110 -18.29 -21.82 21.06
CA ALA A 110 -17.95 -22.81 22.07
C ALA A 110 -18.27 -22.24 23.47
N PRO A 111 -18.58 -23.08 24.47
CA PRO A 111 -18.81 -22.62 25.84
C PRO A 111 -17.56 -21.97 26.44
N GLU A 112 -17.73 -20.84 27.14
CA GLU A 112 -16.62 -20.10 27.77
C GLU A 112 -15.99 -20.89 28.93
N THR A 113 -16.77 -21.73 29.61
CA THR A 113 -16.34 -22.58 30.72
C THR A 113 -16.84 -23.99 30.50
N VAL A 114 -15.98 -24.98 30.77
CA VAL A 114 -16.30 -26.41 30.70
C VAL A 114 -16.03 -27.02 32.08
N SER A 115 -16.95 -27.83 32.60
CA SER A 115 -16.77 -28.52 33.88
C SER A 115 -15.67 -29.58 33.77
N ILE A 116 -15.01 -29.89 34.89
CA ILE A 116 -14.01 -30.97 34.94
C ILE A 116 -14.68 -32.34 34.74
N ASP A 117 -15.95 -32.46 35.12
CA ASP A 117 -16.76 -33.67 34.97
C ASP A 117 -17.43 -33.79 33.59
N ASP A 118 -17.32 -32.77 32.73
CA ASP A 118 -17.91 -32.81 31.39
C ASP A 118 -17.06 -33.68 30.46
N GLU A 119 -17.58 -34.84 30.08
CA GLU A 119 -16.96 -35.73 29.09
C GLU A 119 -17.10 -35.21 27.64
N LEU A 120 -17.95 -34.19 27.43
CA LEU A 120 -18.38 -33.73 26.11
C LEU A 120 -18.39 -32.20 26.03
N MET A 121 -17.82 -31.65 24.96
CA MET A 121 -17.93 -30.23 24.63
C MET A 121 -18.61 -30.05 23.28
N ALA A 122 -19.69 -29.28 23.25
CA ALA A 122 -20.36 -28.89 22.01
C ALA A 122 -19.65 -27.68 21.38
N VAL A 123 -19.26 -27.82 20.12
CA VAL A 123 -18.72 -26.73 19.29
C VAL A 123 -19.62 -26.57 18.07
N GLU A 124 -20.11 -25.36 17.84
CA GLU A 124 -20.90 -25.02 16.68
C GLU A 124 -20.05 -24.24 15.68
N VAL A 125 -20.08 -24.63 14.41
CA VAL A 125 -19.41 -23.92 13.31
C VAL A 125 -20.44 -23.52 12.28
N CYS A 126 -20.53 -22.23 12.00
CA CYS A 126 -21.38 -21.67 10.95
C CYS A 126 -20.55 -20.92 9.92
N GLY A 127 -20.96 -21.00 8.66
CA GLY A 127 -20.39 -20.22 7.56
C GLY A 127 -21.45 -19.31 6.95
N LYS A 128 -21.20 -18.00 6.91
CA LYS A 128 -22.13 -17.03 6.30
C LYS A 128 -21.38 -16.08 5.36
N TYR A 129 -21.88 -15.88 4.15
CA TYR A 129 -21.41 -14.82 3.26
C TYR A 129 -21.56 -13.44 3.91
N THR A 130 -20.80 -12.45 3.46
CA THR A 130 -20.81 -11.09 4.05
C THR A 130 -22.17 -10.38 3.96
N TYR A 131 -23.02 -10.81 3.03
CA TYR A 131 -24.41 -10.38 2.87
C TYR A 131 -25.44 -11.27 3.62
N GLY A 132 -24.98 -12.21 4.45
CA GLY A 132 -25.79 -12.94 5.43
C GLY A 132 -26.27 -14.34 5.02
N GLN A 133 -26.14 -14.74 3.75
CA GLN A 133 -26.55 -16.08 3.29
C GLN A 133 -25.59 -17.18 3.74
N SER A 134 -26.08 -18.42 3.84
CA SER A 134 -25.27 -19.53 4.35
C SER A 134 -24.32 -20.11 3.30
N VAL A 135 -23.18 -20.63 3.75
CA VAL A 135 -22.15 -21.24 2.91
C VAL A 135 -22.22 -22.76 3.01
N SER A 136 -22.42 -23.43 1.87
CA SER A 136 -22.36 -24.89 1.80
C SER A 136 -20.92 -25.38 1.57
N GLY A 137 -20.43 -26.29 2.40
CA GLY A 137 -19.09 -26.85 2.26
C GLY A 137 -18.71 -27.90 3.31
N LYS A 138 -17.44 -28.35 3.26
CA LYS A 138 -16.86 -29.24 4.27
C LYS A 138 -15.99 -28.42 5.21
N SER A 139 -16.23 -28.53 6.51
CA SER A 139 -15.45 -27.90 7.59
C SER A 139 -14.53 -28.93 8.25
N TRP A 140 -13.39 -28.45 8.75
CA TRP A 140 -12.44 -29.21 9.56
C TRP A 140 -12.12 -28.39 10.81
N VAL A 141 -12.39 -28.96 11.98
CA VAL A 141 -12.26 -28.30 13.29
C VAL A 141 -11.19 -29.02 14.11
N LYS A 142 -10.34 -28.24 14.78
CA LYS A 142 -9.27 -28.75 15.64
C LYS A 142 -9.37 -28.10 17.03
N VAL A 143 -9.55 -28.93 18.06
CA VAL A 143 -9.60 -28.51 19.47
C VAL A 143 -8.31 -28.96 20.14
N CYS A 144 -7.60 -28.05 20.81
CA CYS A 144 -6.30 -28.33 21.44
C CYS A 144 -6.28 -27.97 22.92
N ARG A 145 -5.56 -28.75 23.72
CA ARG A 145 -5.23 -28.39 25.10
C ARG A 145 -3.89 -27.67 25.18
N ASP A 146 -3.88 -26.46 25.71
CA ASP A 146 -2.66 -25.72 26.00
C ASP A 146 -2.06 -26.23 27.33
N ILE A 147 -0.77 -26.64 27.31
CA ILE A 147 -0.08 -27.14 28.51
C ILE A 147 0.72 -25.97 29.11
N PRO A 148 0.43 -25.53 30.35
CA PRO A 148 1.14 -24.41 30.96
C PRO A 148 2.64 -24.69 31.11
N ARG A 149 3.47 -23.70 30.72
CA ARG A 149 4.94 -23.76 30.55
C ARG A 149 5.79 -24.03 31.82
N TYR A 150 5.21 -24.50 32.92
CA TYR A 150 5.96 -24.74 34.16
C TYR A 150 6.75 -26.07 34.19
N THR A 151 6.73 -26.88 33.13
CA THR A 151 7.58 -28.06 33.01
C THR A 151 8.87 -27.76 32.24
N TYR A 152 9.95 -27.54 32.98
CA TYR A 152 11.33 -27.55 32.50
C TYR A 152 11.72 -28.97 32.00
N ARG A 153 11.21 -29.41 30.86
CA ARG A 153 11.88 -30.40 30.01
C ARG A 153 11.62 -30.10 28.55
N ARG A 154 12.72 -30.01 27.80
CA ARG A 154 12.83 -29.71 26.37
C ARG A 154 12.31 -30.83 25.46
N ASP A 155 11.31 -31.59 25.87
CA ASP A 155 10.63 -32.51 24.96
C ASP A 155 9.41 -31.82 24.38
N LYS A 156 9.47 -31.56 23.06
CA LYS A 156 8.36 -31.12 22.22
C LYS A 156 7.21 -32.14 22.28
N HIS A 157 6.41 -32.13 23.34
CA HIS A 157 5.08 -32.73 23.25
C HIS A 157 4.18 -31.69 22.59
N SER A 158 3.80 -31.95 21.34
CA SER A 158 2.74 -31.20 20.66
C SER A 158 1.49 -31.18 21.56
N PRO A 159 0.75 -30.05 21.64
CA PRO A 159 -0.49 -30.02 22.40
C PRO A 159 -1.40 -31.16 21.92
N ILE A 160 -2.01 -31.88 22.86
CA ILE A 160 -2.98 -32.93 22.52
C ILE A 160 -4.16 -32.22 21.85
N CYS A 161 -4.41 -32.58 20.59
CA CYS A 161 -5.49 -32.00 19.81
C CYS A 161 -6.37 -33.09 19.21
N VAL A 162 -7.67 -32.85 19.20
CA VAL A 162 -8.68 -33.69 18.55
C VAL A 162 -9.14 -32.96 17.29
N ASN A 163 -9.22 -33.71 16.18
CA ASN A 163 -9.59 -33.17 14.88
C ASN A 163 -10.89 -33.83 14.41
N GLU A 164 -11.84 -33.03 13.92
CA GLU A 164 -13.15 -33.51 13.43
C GLU A 164 -13.51 -32.86 12.09
N THR A 165 -14.16 -33.60 11.19
CA THR A 165 -14.64 -33.12 9.87
C THR A 165 -16.15 -33.14 9.81
N THR A 166 -16.79 -32.09 9.27
CA THR A 166 -18.27 -32.01 9.19
C THR A 166 -18.74 -31.19 7.99
N GLU A 167 -19.81 -31.64 7.33
CA GLU A 167 -20.51 -30.87 6.29
C GLU A 167 -21.32 -29.73 6.93
N VAL A 168 -21.19 -28.53 6.36
CA VAL A 168 -21.86 -27.30 6.80
C VAL A 168 -22.74 -26.83 5.66
N CYS A 169 -24.05 -26.82 5.88
CA CYS A 169 -25.02 -26.18 4.98
C CYS A 169 -25.54 -24.84 5.55
N GLN A 170 -25.55 -24.69 6.88
CA GLN A 170 -26.01 -23.49 7.59
C GLN A 170 -25.20 -23.25 8.87
N CYS A 171 -25.39 -24.13 9.85
CA CYS A 171 -24.60 -24.27 11.07
C CYS A 171 -24.52 -25.76 11.39
N SER A 172 -23.35 -26.24 11.82
CA SER A 172 -23.17 -27.63 12.21
C SER A 172 -22.64 -27.67 13.64
N THR A 173 -23.43 -28.24 14.55
CA THR A 173 -23.01 -28.50 15.92
C THR A 173 -22.37 -29.88 15.99
N LYS A 174 -21.16 -29.97 16.54
CA LYS A 174 -20.49 -31.24 16.82
C LYS A 174 -20.07 -31.33 18.28
N ILE A 175 -20.24 -32.54 18.80
CA ILE A 175 -19.80 -32.90 20.14
C ILE A 175 -18.40 -33.50 19.99
N VAL A 176 -17.41 -32.90 20.64
CA VAL A 176 -16.01 -33.34 20.62
C VAL A 176 -15.69 -34.02 21.95
N TYR A 177 -15.03 -35.18 21.87
CA TYR A 177 -14.49 -35.91 23.03
C TYR A 177 -13.08 -35.40 23.34
N PRO A 178 -12.84 -34.69 24.46
CA PRO A 178 -11.48 -34.44 24.91
C PRO A 178 -10.93 -35.75 25.50
N ALA A 179 -10.19 -36.53 24.72
CA ALA A 179 -9.56 -37.76 25.23
C ALA A 179 -8.53 -37.42 26.33
N PHE A 180 -8.89 -37.66 27.59
CA PHE A 180 -8.03 -37.43 28.76
C PHE A 180 -7.12 -38.64 29.01
N HIS A 181 -5.89 -38.62 28.47
CA HIS A 181 -4.85 -39.52 28.96
C HIS A 181 -4.15 -38.90 30.17
N TYR A 182 -4.51 -39.40 31.36
CA TYR A 182 -3.86 -39.04 32.62
C TYR A 182 -2.51 -39.76 32.76
N HIS A 183 -1.43 -38.99 32.86
CA HIS A 183 -0.22 -39.45 33.57
C HIS A 183 -0.24 -38.85 34.97
N GLY A 184 -0.12 -39.72 35.97
CA GLY A 184 -0.25 -39.39 37.38
C GLY A 184 0.59 -38.20 37.82
N TYR A 185 0.02 -37.45 38.77
CA TYR A 185 0.60 -36.36 39.54
C TYR A 185 0.73 -35.01 38.82
N LYS A 186 -0.35 -34.21 38.82
CA LYS A 186 -0.32 -32.77 39.13
C LYS A 186 -1.65 -32.31 39.75
N THR A 187 -1.54 -31.55 40.83
CA THR A 187 -2.66 -30.90 41.52
C THR A 187 -3.40 -29.93 40.57
N PRO A 188 -4.74 -29.97 40.51
CA PRO A 188 -5.52 -29.02 39.74
C PRO A 188 -5.31 -27.60 40.30
N PHE A 189 -5.06 -26.64 39.39
CA PHE A 189 -5.15 -25.22 39.72
C PHE A 189 -6.62 -24.82 39.60
N PHE A 190 -7.25 -24.55 40.74
CA PHE A 190 -8.58 -23.95 40.79
C PHE A 190 -8.40 -22.43 40.71
N SER A 191 -9.04 -21.76 39.74
CA SER A 191 -9.36 -20.36 39.96
C SER A 191 -10.43 -20.32 41.04
N THR A 192 -10.04 -19.98 42.26
CA THR A 192 -11.01 -19.72 43.33
C THR A 192 -11.75 -18.44 42.98
N ASP A 193 -12.91 -18.57 42.34
CA ASP A 193 -13.91 -17.51 42.39
C ASP A 193 -14.68 -17.65 43.70
N ARG A 194 -14.65 -16.59 44.52
CA ARG A 194 -15.26 -16.60 45.84
C ARG A 194 -16.62 -15.92 45.73
N LYS A 195 -17.60 -16.61 45.16
CA LYS A 195 -19.00 -16.20 45.34
C LYS A 195 -19.44 -16.54 46.75
N THR A 196 -19.53 -15.52 47.59
CA THR A 196 -20.12 -15.66 48.93
C THR A 196 -21.62 -15.80 48.75
N VAL A 197 -22.11 -17.03 48.62
CA VAL A 197 -23.54 -17.30 48.77
C VAL A 197 -23.81 -17.23 50.27
N GLN A 198 -24.35 -16.10 50.72
CA GLN A 198 -24.90 -16.04 52.06
C GLN A 198 -26.13 -16.94 52.07
N LEU A 199 -26.06 -18.07 52.81
CA LEU A 199 -27.30 -18.69 53.27
C LEU A 199 -28.05 -17.59 54.01
N PHE A 200 -29.21 -17.17 53.49
CA PHE A 200 -30.16 -16.38 54.25
C PHE A 200 -30.67 -17.25 55.41
N ARG A 201 -29.86 -17.35 56.46
CA ARG A 201 -30.37 -17.58 57.80
C ARG A 201 -31.16 -16.31 58.13
N ALA A 202 -32.39 -16.43 58.61
CA ALA A 202 -33.14 -15.29 59.13
C ALA A 202 -32.18 -14.47 60.01
N ALA A 203 -31.96 -13.20 59.64
CA ALA A 203 -30.94 -12.38 60.27
C ALA A 203 -31.16 -12.42 61.79
N THR A 204 -30.17 -12.89 62.54
CA THR A 204 -30.09 -12.52 63.96
C THR A 204 -30.11 -10.98 64.00
N PRO A 205 -30.88 -10.34 64.90
CA PRO A 205 -30.93 -8.89 64.97
C PRO A 205 -29.50 -8.33 65.05
N TYR A 206 -29.08 -7.62 64.00
CA TYR A 206 -27.76 -6.99 63.96
C TYR A 206 -27.75 -5.88 65.01
N THR A 207 -26.99 -6.08 66.08
CA THR A 207 -26.78 -5.11 67.15
C THR A 207 -25.36 -4.56 67.00
N PRO A 208 -25.17 -3.39 66.37
CA PRO A 208 -23.85 -2.82 66.16
C PRO A 208 -23.21 -2.44 67.50
N THR A 209 -21.89 -2.68 67.62
CA THR A 209 -21.11 -2.40 68.83
C THR A 209 -20.38 -1.05 68.77
N LEU A 210 -20.34 -0.41 67.60
CA LEU A 210 -19.71 0.89 67.34
C LEU A 210 -20.61 1.71 66.39
N SER A 211 -20.48 3.04 66.46
CA SER A 211 -21.17 3.93 65.53
C SER A 211 -20.68 3.75 64.10
N GLU A 212 -21.59 3.51 63.15
CA GLU A 212 -21.25 3.28 61.74
C GLU A 212 -22.28 3.84 60.75
N LEU A 213 -21.83 4.10 59.52
CA LEU A 213 -22.65 4.47 58.38
C LEU A 213 -22.54 3.38 57.30
N ILE A 214 -23.67 2.98 56.73
CA ILE A 214 -23.74 1.97 55.67
C ILE A 214 -24.49 2.59 54.49
N ILE A 215 -23.83 2.67 53.34
CA ILE A 215 -24.45 3.05 52.07
C ILE A 215 -25.01 1.76 51.44
N GLU A 216 -26.31 1.72 51.16
CA GLU A 216 -26.93 0.55 50.53
C GLU A 216 -26.41 0.33 49.11
N ASN A 217 -26.27 -0.94 48.72
CA ASN A 217 -25.84 -1.27 47.37
C ASN A 217 -27.00 -1.05 46.39
N ILE A 218 -26.69 -0.43 45.25
CA ILE A 218 -27.63 -0.17 44.15
C ILE A 218 -27.28 -1.16 43.02
N GLU A 219 -28.26 -1.56 42.21
CA GLU A 219 -28.02 -2.36 41.02
C GLU A 219 -27.11 -1.60 40.03
N GLN A 220 -26.01 -2.23 39.61
CA GLN A 220 -24.98 -1.62 38.77
C GLN A 220 -24.92 -2.28 37.39
N PRO A 221 -24.55 -1.55 36.33
CA PRO A 221 -24.16 -0.13 36.33
C PRO A 221 -25.34 0.85 36.38
N LEU A 222 -25.14 2.03 36.97
CA LEU A 222 -26.15 3.10 37.00
C LEU A 222 -26.35 3.67 35.59
N LYS A 223 -27.61 3.72 35.13
CA LYS A 223 -27.99 4.26 33.82
C LYS A 223 -27.83 5.77 33.75
N CYS A 224 -27.34 6.29 32.62
CA CYS A 224 -27.27 7.74 32.42
C CYS A 224 -28.64 8.38 32.21
N ASP A 225 -28.73 9.67 32.54
CA ASP A 225 -29.93 10.50 32.45
C ASP A 225 -31.10 9.98 33.33
N ALA A 226 -30.77 9.19 34.36
CA ALA A 226 -31.70 8.66 35.35
C ALA A 226 -31.40 9.19 36.76
N GLU A 227 -32.43 9.21 37.61
CA GLU A 227 -32.32 9.63 39.02
C GLU A 227 -32.34 8.39 39.92
N PHE A 228 -31.36 8.26 40.80
CA PHE A 228 -31.23 7.16 41.75
C PHE A 228 -31.41 7.67 43.17
N THR A 229 -32.08 6.88 44.01
CA THR A 229 -32.19 7.17 45.45
C THR A 229 -31.10 6.43 46.19
N VAL A 230 -30.22 7.17 46.85
CA VAL A 230 -29.12 6.60 47.65
C VAL A 230 -29.57 6.56 49.10
N THR A 231 -29.67 5.35 49.66
CA THR A 231 -30.06 5.15 51.06
C THR A 231 -28.82 4.94 51.93
N ILE A 232 -28.77 5.66 53.05
CA ILE A 232 -27.73 5.56 54.07
C ILE A 232 -28.38 5.08 55.36
N LYS A 233 -27.97 3.91 55.84
CA LYS A 233 -28.32 3.41 57.18
C LYS A 233 -27.29 3.92 58.18
N TYR A 234 -27.75 4.45 59.30
CA TYR A 234 -26.88 4.90 60.38
C TYR A 234 -27.19 4.14 61.67
N TYR A 235 -26.13 3.89 62.44
CA TYR A 235 -26.21 3.35 63.78
C TYR A 235 -25.27 4.17 64.66
N PHE A 236 -25.79 4.80 65.71
CA PHE A 236 -25.04 5.58 66.67
C PHE A 236 -25.13 4.90 68.04
N VAL A 237 -23.98 4.45 68.55
CA VAL A 237 -23.87 3.62 69.75
C VAL A 237 -23.04 4.37 70.79
N GLY A 238 -23.55 4.47 72.03
CA GLY A 238 -22.82 5.08 73.15
C GLY A 238 -22.96 6.60 73.31
N GLU A 239 -23.90 7.24 72.60
CA GLU A 239 -24.20 8.67 72.74
C GLU A 239 -25.25 8.90 73.85
N THR A 240 -24.96 9.75 74.85
CA THR A 240 -25.71 9.89 76.11
C THR A 240 -26.73 11.05 76.15
N VAL A 241 -27.04 11.65 75.00
CA VAL A 241 -27.94 12.81 74.92
C VAL A 241 -29.38 12.34 74.65
N GLU A 242 -30.36 12.76 75.48
CA GLU A 242 -31.78 12.38 75.35
C GLU A 242 -32.41 12.78 74.00
N ASP A 243 -31.86 13.82 73.35
CA ASP A 243 -32.19 14.24 71.97
C ASP A 243 -30.88 14.33 71.14
N LEU A 244 -30.54 13.28 70.39
CA LEU A 244 -29.38 13.31 69.49
C LEU A 244 -29.76 14.05 68.20
N LYS A 245 -29.12 15.20 67.97
CA LYS A 245 -29.23 15.98 66.72
C LYS A 245 -27.87 16.02 66.02
N THR A 246 -27.80 15.46 64.81
CA THR A 246 -26.57 15.52 64.00
C THR A 246 -26.89 15.57 62.51
N ASP A 247 -25.95 16.09 61.73
CA ASP A 247 -26.06 16.22 60.29
C ASP A 247 -25.22 15.13 59.61
N ILE A 248 -25.87 14.29 58.80
CA ILE A 248 -25.17 13.35 57.92
C ILE A 248 -24.85 14.10 56.63
N VAL A 249 -23.57 14.41 56.43
CA VAL A 249 -23.07 15.11 55.24
C VAL A 249 -22.70 14.08 54.17
N TYR A 250 -23.15 14.31 52.94
CA TYR A 250 -22.80 13.48 51.79
C TYR A 250 -22.06 14.29 50.72
N MET A 251 -21.10 13.65 50.06
CA MET A 251 -20.28 14.21 48.99
C MET A 251 -20.16 13.21 47.85
N VAL A 252 -20.42 13.68 46.63
CA VAL A 252 -20.34 12.90 45.40
C VAL A 252 -19.14 13.42 44.59
N ARG A 253 -18.20 12.54 44.26
CA ARG A 253 -16.97 12.92 43.58
C ARG A 253 -16.56 11.98 42.45
N ILE A 254 -15.95 12.57 41.42
CA ILE A 254 -15.30 11.89 40.28
C ILE A 254 -13.83 12.33 40.11
N GLY A 255 -13.20 12.68 41.24
CA GLY A 255 -11.91 13.37 41.29
C GLY A 255 -12.03 14.86 41.64
N VAL A 256 -13.19 15.45 41.36
CA VAL A 256 -13.66 16.74 41.89
C VAL A 256 -14.98 16.50 42.62
N ILE A 257 -15.31 17.32 43.62
CA ILE A 257 -16.62 17.29 44.28
C ILE A 257 -17.64 17.90 43.31
N VAL A 258 -18.59 17.09 42.85
CA VAL A 258 -19.60 17.50 41.86
C VAL A 258 -20.93 17.83 42.54
N HIS A 259 -21.26 17.12 43.61
CA HIS A 259 -22.47 17.35 44.40
C HIS A 259 -22.18 17.13 45.88
N HIS A 260 -22.79 17.94 46.74
CA HIS A 260 -22.69 17.80 48.20
C HIS A 260 -23.97 18.32 48.87
N GLY A 261 -24.28 17.79 50.05
CA GLY A 261 -25.43 18.18 50.84
C GLY A 261 -25.38 17.54 52.23
N TYR A 262 -26.44 17.75 53.01
CA TYR A 262 -26.57 17.15 54.33
C TYR A 262 -28.03 16.82 54.61
N GLU A 263 -28.25 15.78 55.40
CA GLU A 263 -29.56 15.41 55.93
C GLU A 263 -29.54 15.51 57.46
N LYS A 264 -30.54 16.19 58.02
CA LYS A 264 -30.67 16.37 59.47
C LYS A 264 -31.27 15.12 60.09
N VAL A 265 -30.61 14.60 61.13
CA VAL A 265 -31.06 13.41 61.86
C VAL A 265 -31.36 13.81 63.30
N GLU A 266 -32.63 13.66 63.69
CA GLU A 266 -33.09 13.82 65.08
C GLU A 266 -33.65 12.49 65.58
N VAL A 267 -33.03 11.90 66.61
CA VAL A 267 -33.45 10.59 67.15
C VAL A 267 -33.60 10.65 68.66
N LYS A 268 -34.70 10.08 69.16
CA LYS A 268 -34.95 9.86 70.59
C LYS A 268 -34.50 8.45 70.96
N SER A 269 -33.53 8.36 71.87
CA SER A 269 -32.95 7.08 72.28
C SER A 269 -33.89 6.34 73.24
N SER A 270 -34.45 5.20 72.83
CA SER A 270 -35.25 4.35 73.74
C SER A 270 -34.45 3.17 74.32
N ASP A 271 -33.40 2.69 73.64
CA ASP A 271 -32.72 1.42 73.99
C ASP A 271 -31.20 1.40 73.69
N GLY A 272 -30.45 2.46 74.03
CA GLY A 272 -28.97 2.44 74.06
C GLY A 272 -28.23 2.49 72.69
N ALA A 273 -28.95 2.44 71.56
CA ALA A 273 -28.42 2.71 70.23
C ALA A 273 -29.47 3.42 69.36
N ALA A 274 -29.10 4.54 68.74
CA ALA A 274 -29.96 5.28 67.79
C ALA A 274 -29.71 4.74 66.37
N SER A 275 -30.76 4.29 65.68
CA SER A 275 -30.64 3.78 64.31
C SER A 275 -31.77 4.29 63.42
N GLY A 276 -31.48 4.42 62.13
CA GLY A 276 -32.45 4.85 61.14
C GLY A 276 -31.84 4.94 59.76
N THR A 277 -32.61 5.52 58.83
CA THR A 277 -32.19 5.68 57.43
C THR A 277 -32.41 7.11 56.98
N VAL A 278 -31.47 7.62 56.19
CA VAL A 278 -31.64 8.85 55.41
C VAL A 278 -31.42 8.52 53.95
N SER A 279 -32.06 9.26 53.06
CA SER A 279 -31.89 9.06 51.63
C SER A 279 -31.84 10.39 50.89
N PHE A 280 -31.06 10.42 49.81
CA PHE A 280 -30.98 11.57 48.92
C PHE A 280 -31.08 11.11 47.47
N LYS A 281 -31.49 12.03 46.59
CA LYS A 281 -31.62 11.78 45.16
C LYS A 281 -30.35 12.21 44.43
N LEU A 282 -29.83 11.32 43.57
CA LEU A 282 -28.68 11.56 42.73
C LEU A 282 -29.08 11.46 41.25
N SER A 283 -29.05 12.58 40.54
CA SER A 283 -29.21 12.61 39.08
C SER A 283 -27.90 12.23 38.40
N VAL A 284 -27.89 11.11 37.67
CA VAL A 284 -26.68 10.59 37.01
C VAL A 284 -26.59 11.13 35.58
N GLY A 285 -25.69 12.08 35.36
CA GLY A 285 -25.34 12.60 34.05
C GLY A 285 -24.01 12.06 33.50
N ALA A 286 -23.72 12.36 32.24
CA ALA A 286 -22.46 11.96 31.58
C ALA A 286 -21.19 12.57 32.21
N ASP A 287 -21.33 13.59 33.05
CA ASP A 287 -20.27 14.17 33.87
C ASP A 287 -19.86 13.31 35.08
N LEU A 288 -20.67 12.31 35.44
CA LEU A 288 -20.39 11.36 36.51
C LEU A 288 -19.86 10.00 35.99
N ALA A 289 -19.75 9.79 34.67
CA ALA A 289 -19.19 8.57 34.08
C ALA A 289 -17.64 8.58 34.07
N PRO A 290 -16.94 7.43 34.19
CA PRO A 290 -17.46 6.06 34.18
C PRO A 290 -17.78 5.49 35.57
N ALA A 291 -17.37 6.16 36.65
CA ALA A 291 -17.62 5.71 38.01
C ALA A 291 -17.68 6.92 38.95
N VAL A 292 -18.56 6.85 39.94
CA VAL A 292 -18.76 7.91 40.93
C VAL A 292 -18.49 7.36 42.33
N GLN A 293 -17.80 8.15 43.16
CA GLN A 293 -17.59 7.82 44.56
C GLN A 293 -18.48 8.69 45.43
N ILE A 294 -19.25 8.03 46.28
CA ILE A 294 -20.10 8.68 47.29
C ILE A 294 -19.41 8.49 48.64
N LEU A 295 -19.14 9.60 49.32
CA LEU A 295 -18.60 9.67 50.68
C LEU A 295 -19.66 10.28 51.57
N THR A 296 -19.99 9.60 52.68
CA THR A 296 -20.89 10.11 53.71
C THR A 296 -20.12 10.18 55.01
N TYR A 297 -20.29 11.25 55.78
CA TYR A 297 -19.70 11.36 57.10
C TYR A 297 -20.61 12.13 58.05
N CYS A 298 -20.42 11.90 59.34
CA CYS A 298 -21.17 12.51 60.42
C CYS A 298 -20.19 12.84 61.54
N VAL A 299 -20.34 14.02 62.15
CA VAL A 299 -19.60 14.44 63.34
C VAL A 299 -20.57 14.29 64.52
N LEU A 300 -20.27 13.35 65.42
CA LEU A 300 -21.09 13.10 66.60
C LEU A 300 -20.81 14.13 67.69
N PRO A 301 -21.74 14.36 68.65
CA PRO A 301 -21.51 15.24 69.80
C PRO A 301 -20.29 14.85 70.63
N SER A 302 -19.90 13.56 70.60
CA SER A 302 -18.65 13.04 71.17
C SER A 302 -17.37 13.46 70.43
N GLU A 303 -17.45 14.36 69.43
CA GLU A 303 -16.39 14.77 68.51
C GLU A 303 -15.83 13.66 67.61
N ASN A 304 -16.40 12.45 67.69
CA ASN A 304 -16.03 11.34 66.82
C ASN A 304 -16.60 11.54 65.42
N VAL A 305 -15.77 11.26 64.40
CA VAL A 305 -16.17 11.32 63.00
C VAL A 305 -16.39 9.91 62.47
N VAL A 306 -17.62 9.61 62.05
CA VAL A 306 -17.97 8.36 61.38
C VAL A 306 -18.06 8.65 59.89
N ALA A 307 -17.33 7.90 59.06
CA ALA A 307 -17.33 8.09 57.61
C ALA A 307 -17.41 6.76 56.85
N ARG A 308 -18.12 6.77 55.73
CA ARG A 308 -18.23 5.64 54.80
C ARG A 308 -18.12 6.11 53.37
N SER A 309 -17.43 5.35 52.52
CA SER A 309 -17.42 5.60 51.09
C SER A 309 -17.70 4.34 50.28
N THR A 310 -18.44 4.50 49.18
CA THR A 310 -18.73 3.45 48.20
C THR A 310 -18.57 4.01 46.79
N THR A 311 -18.05 3.19 45.88
CA THR A 311 -17.92 3.53 44.46
C THR A 311 -18.99 2.79 43.66
N PHE A 312 -19.66 3.49 42.75
CA PHE A 312 -20.66 2.93 41.85
C PHE A 312 -20.22 3.12 40.40
N ASP A 313 -20.29 2.04 39.62
CA ASP A 313 -20.03 2.08 38.18
C ASP A 313 -21.23 2.67 37.45
N ILE A 314 -20.96 3.54 36.47
CA ILE A 314 -21.94 4.24 35.64
C ILE A 314 -21.78 3.81 34.18
N GLU A 315 -22.89 3.69 33.47
CA GLU A 315 -22.90 3.44 32.04
C GLU A 315 -22.07 4.49 31.28
N LYS A 316 -21.26 4.06 30.33
CA LYS A 316 -20.45 4.98 29.53
C LYS A 316 -21.36 5.75 28.58
N CYS A 317 -21.57 7.04 28.83
CA CYS A 317 -22.45 7.89 28.02
C CYS A 317 -21.82 9.26 27.71
N PHE A 318 -22.32 9.89 26.66
CA PHE A 318 -21.81 11.18 26.14
C PHE A 318 -22.87 12.28 26.23
N LYS A 319 -22.41 13.52 26.48
CA LYS A 319 -23.27 14.72 26.48
C LYS A 319 -23.77 15.07 25.07
N ASN A 320 -22.94 14.87 24.05
CA ASN A 320 -23.34 15.00 22.65
C ASN A 320 -23.97 13.67 22.20
N LYS A 321 -25.29 13.65 22.03
CA LYS A 321 -26.01 12.45 21.55
C LYS A 321 -25.91 12.43 20.02
N VAL A 322 -25.35 11.35 19.48
CA VAL A 322 -25.14 11.18 18.04
C VAL A 322 -25.86 9.91 17.60
N SER A 323 -26.56 9.97 16.47
CA SER A 323 -27.20 8.80 15.86
C SER A 323 -26.91 8.73 14.37
N LEU A 324 -26.78 7.52 13.86
CA LEU A 324 -26.47 7.22 12.46
C LEU A 324 -27.42 6.15 11.92
N GLN A 325 -27.99 6.35 10.74
CA GLN A 325 -28.86 5.36 10.10
C GLN A 325 -28.90 5.48 8.58
N PHE A 326 -28.95 4.36 7.86
CA PHE A 326 -29.26 4.31 6.43
C PHE A 326 -30.76 4.22 6.19
N SER A 327 -31.25 4.96 5.20
CA SER A 327 -32.66 4.94 4.79
C SER A 327 -32.77 4.75 3.27
N PRO A 328 -33.01 3.50 2.79
CA PRO A 328 -33.20 2.24 3.53
C PRO A 328 -31.90 1.51 3.94
N ALA A 329 -31.98 0.63 4.95
CA ALA A 329 -30.84 -0.19 5.43
C ALA A 329 -30.43 -1.36 4.49
N LYS A 330 -31.21 -1.61 3.44
CA LYS A 330 -30.91 -2.59 2.39
C LYS A 330 -30.99 -1.88 1.05
N ALA A 331 -30.03 -2.15 0.17
CA ALA A 331 -29.99 -1.54 -1.17
C ALA A 331 -29.41 -2.51 -2.20
N VAL A 332 -29.62 -2.21 -3.48
CA VAL A 332 -28.96 -2.92 -4.58
C VAL A 332 -27.70 -2.16 -5.05
N PRO A 333 -26.72 -2.85 -5.67
CA PRO A 333 -25.54 -2.21 -6.25
C PRO A 333 -25.91 -1.03 -7.18
N GLY A 334 -25.24 0.12 -7.02
CA GLY A 334 -25.47 1.32 -7.85
C GLY A 334 -26.70 2.16 -7.49
N GLU A 335 -27.54 1.74 -6.55
CA GLU A 335 -28.72 2.51 -6.10
C GLU A 335 -28.32 3.78 -5.31
N LYS A 336 -29.16 4.83 -5.36
CA LYS A 336 -29.01 6.00 -4.48
C LYS A 336 -29.63 5.69 -3.11
N ASN A 337 -28.89 5.97 -2.04
CA ASN A 337 -29.32 5.80 -0.66
C ASN A 337 -29.05 7.09 0.14
N THR A 338 -29.65 7.22 1.32
CA THR A 338 -29.46 8.39 2.21
C THR A 338 -28.93 7.95 3.56
N LEU A 339 -27.79 8.52 3.96
CA LEU A 339 -27.26 8.38 5.31
C LEU A 339 -27.75 9.54 6.18
N GLN A 340 -28.49 9.21 7.25
CA GLN A 340 -29.03 10.16 8.20
C GLN A 340 -28.12 10.23 9.42
N LEU A 341 -27.56 11.41 9.67
CA LEU A 341 -26.70 11.71 10.81
C LEU A 341 -27.36 12.80 11.66
N SER A 342 -27.54 12.55 12.95
CA SER A 342 -28.07 13.52 13.91
C SER A 342 -27.04 13.76 15.02
N ALA A 343 -26.81 15.03 15.36
CA ALA A 343 -25.87 15.47 16.38
C ALA A 343 -26.26 16.87 16.89
N GLN A 344 -25.55 17.39 17.88
CA GLN A 344 -25.76 18.79 18.28
C GLN A 344 -25.48 19.76 17.11
N PRO A 345 -26.27 20.83 16.91
CA PRO A 345 -26.00 21.85 15.88
C PRO A 345 -24.58 22.43 15.99
N GLY A 346 -23.90 22.59 14.84
CA GLY A 346 -22.52 23.06 14.76
C GLY A 346 -21.48 22.02 15.17
N SER A 347 -21.84 20.74 15.26
CA SER A 347 -20.88 19.66 15.51
C SER A 347 -20.06 19.35 14.26
N LEU A 348 -18.77 19.12 14.45
CA LEU A 348 -17.92 18.50 13.45
C LEU A 348 -17.94 16.99 13.68
N CYS A 349 -18.42 16.24 12.71
CA CYS A 349 -18.60 14.81 12.79
C CYS A 349 -17.55 14.04 12.01
N GLY A 350 -17.57 12.75 12.27
CA GLY A 350 -16.55 11.79 11.97
C GLY A 350 -17.20 10.53 11.40
N LEU A 351 -17.24 10.27 10.08
CA LEU A 351 -17.89 9.12 9.44
C LEU A 351 -16.88 8.14 8.81
N SER A 352 -17.13 6.84 8.83
CA SER A 352 -16.34 5.83 8.11
C SER A 352 -17.23 4.65 7.83
N ALA A 353 -17.20 4.21 6.58
CA ALA A 353 -17.90 3.03 6.09
C ALA A 353 -16.85 2.01 5.65
N VAL A 354 -16.89 0.83 6.25
CA VAL A 354 -15.92 -0.25 5.98
C VAL A 354 -16.68 -1.49 5.53
N ASP A 355 -16.18 -2.14 4.49
CA ASP A 355 -16.68 -3.44 4.05
C ASP A 355 -16.50 -4.47 5.17
N LYS A 356 -17.58 -5.18 5.52
CA LYS A 356 -17.60 -6.22 6.55
C LYS A 356 -16.52 -7.28 6.33
N SER A 357 -16.13 -7.57 5.08
CA SER A 357 -15.00 -8.46 4.77
C SER A 357 -13.67 -8.02 5.40
N VAL A 358 -13.45 -6.73 5.62
CA VAL A 358 -12.25 -6.19 6.30
C VAL A 358 -12.35 -6.41 7.81
N LEU A 359 -13.55 -6.30 8.40
CA LEU A 359 -13.79 -6.45 9.83
C LEU A 359 -13.61 -7.91 10.31
N ILE A 360 -13.89 -8.89 9.45
CA ILE A 360 -13.59 -10.33 9.71
C ILE A 360 -12.10 -10.53 10.02
N LEU A 361 -11.22 -9.76 9.40
CA LEU A 361 -9.76 -9.96 9.53
C LEU A 361 -9.17 -9.37 10.82
N LYS A 362 -9.80 -8.34 11.40
CA LYS A 362 -9.45 -7.73 12.70
C LYS A 362 -10.55 -6.77 13.15
N PRO A 363 -11.34 -7.10 14.20
CA PRO A 363 -12.32 -6.19 14.76
C PRO A 363 -11.64 -5.04 15.55
N GLY A 364 -12.06 -3.78 15.32
CA GLY A 364 -11.70 -2.63 16.19
C GLY A 364 -11.54 -1.25 15.54
N GLU A 365 -12.48 -0.34 15.89
CA GLU A 365 -12.57 1.15 16.03
C GLU A 365 -11.94 2.11 15.01
N ARG A 366 -12.75 2.77 14.14
CA ARG A 366 -12.27 3.67 13.04
C ARG A 366 -13.30 4.57 12.39
N LEU A 367 -12.99 5.87 12.22
CA LEU A 367 -13.87 6.90 11.65
C LEU A 367 -13.13 8.13 11.05
N ASP A 368 -13.52 8.55 9.84
CA ASP A 368 -13.09 9.71 9.01
C ASP A 368 -14.04 10.91 9.23
N THR A 369 -14.16 12.02 8.47
CA THR A 369 -14.86 13.27 8.91
C THR A 369 -15.77 14.04 7.93
N ASP A 370 -16.85 14.66 8.48
CA ASP A 370 -17.84 15.53 7.81
C ASP A 370 -18.46 16.57 8.78
N LYS A 371 -18.89 17.75 8.32
CA LYS A 371 -19.51 18.81 9.16
C LYS A 371 -21.04 18.74 9.19
N VAL A 372 -21.66 19.02 10.36
CA VAL A 372 -23.12 19.06 10.56
C VAL A 372 -23.58 20.45 11.02
N ASP A 373 -24.26 21.19 10.13
CA ASP A 373 -24.65 22.58 10.38
C ASP A 373 -26.06 22.74 11.00
N SER A 374 -26.97 21.76 10.86
CA SER A 374 -28.40 21.92 11.21
C SER A 374 -28.96 20.98 12.31
N GLY A 375 -28.10 20.29 13.08
CA GLY A 375 -28.53 19.29 14.07
C GLY A 375 -28.99 17.94 13.47
N SER A 376 -29.38 17.92 12.20
CA SER A 376 -29.50 16.72 11.38
C SER A 376 -28.96 17.00 9.98
N ALA A 377 -28.21 16.04 9.44
CA ALA A 377 -27.67 16.05 8.08
C ALA A 377 -28.15 14.80 7.33
N GLN A 378 -28.53 14.99 6.07
CA GLN A 378 -28.85 13.92 5.14
C GLN A 378 -27.79 13.91 4.05
N VAL A 379 -26.98 12.86 4.02
CA VAL A 379 -25.89 12.71 3.04
C VAL A 379 -26.37 11.75 1.96
N PRO A 380 -26.61 12.22 0.72
CA PRO A 380 -26.93 11.33 -0.39
C PRO A 380 -25.67 10.52 -0.74
N VAL A 381 -25.80 9.21 -0.80
CA VAL A 381 -24.71 8.28 -1.13
C VAL A 381 -25.11 7.36 -2.27
N THR A 382 -24.16 7.05 -3.16
CA THR A 382 -24.35 6.02 -4.19
C THR A 382 -23.77 4.72 -3.68
N VAL A 383 -24.58 3.66 -3.69
CA VAL A 383 -24.19 2.34 -3.22
C VAL A 383 -23.13 1.76 -4.16
N PRO A 384 -21.97 1.31 -3.64
CA PRO A 384 -20.92 0.70 -4.46
C PRO A 384 -21.43 -0.51 -5.26
N ASP A 385 -20.83 -0.74 -6.43
CA ASP A 385 -21.18 -1.88 -7.31
C ASP A 385 -20.58 -3.21 -6.79
N THR A 386 -20.95 -3.60 -5.56
CA THR A 386 -20.47 -4.82 -4.91
C THR A 386 -21.48 -5.39 -3.93
N ILE A 387 -21.60 -6.72 -3.90
CA ILE A 387 -22.51 -7.47 -3.03
C ILE A 387 -21.81 -7.77 -1.70
N THR A 388 -21.93 -6.85 -0.74
CA THR A 388 -21.37 -6.98 0.62
C THR A 388 -22.15 -6.15 1.64
N SER A 389 -21.89 -6.34 2.93
CA SER A 389 -22.40 -5.45 3.98
C SER A 389 -21.36 -4.39 4.32
N TRP A 390 -21.80 -3.16 4.54
CA TRP A 390 -20.98 -2.04 4.96
C TRP A 390 -21.36 -1.65 6.38
N ASP A 391 -20.40 -1.71 7.29
CA ASP A 391 -20.57 -1.23 8.65
C ASP A 391 -20.03 0.20 8.73
N THR A 392 -20.88 1.11 9.19
CA THR A 392 -20.59 2.54 9.29
C THR A 392 -20.72 2.98 10.73
N GLU A 393 -19.77 3.73 11.27
CA GLU A 393 -19.89 4.30 12.61
C GLU A 393 -19.98 5.85 12.47
N ALA A 394 -20.18 6.58 13.56
CA ALA A 394 -19.94 8.03 13.56
C ALA A 394 -19.43 8.56 14.92
N PHE A 395 -18.62 9.61 14.93
CA PHE A 395 -18.32 10.41 16.13
C PHE A 395 -18.54 11.88 15.86
N CYS A 396 -18.86 12.70 16.86
CA CYS A 396 -19.03 14.13 16.66
C CYS A 396 -18.43 14.93 17.81
N LEU A 397 -17.74 16.02 17.49
CA LEU A 397 -17.16 16.97 18.43
C LEU A 397 -17.95 18.28 18.41
N SER A 398 -18.39 18.71 19.58
CA SER A 398 -19.08 19.98 19.79
C SER A 398 -18.57 20.68 21.05
N SER A 399 -19.06 21.89 21.32
CA SER A 399 -18.79 22.59 22.58
C SER A 399 -19.27 21.82 23.83
N LYS A 400 -20.20 20.85 23.69
CA LYS A 400 -20.61 19.95 24.77
C LYS A 400 -19.70 18.72 24.94
N GLY A 401 -18.75 18.52 24.02
CA GLY A 401 -17.78 17.43 24.06
C GLY A 401 -17.94 16.43 22.90
N LEU A 402 -17.31 15.26 23.07
CA LEU A 402 -17.40 14.14 22.14
C LEU A 402 -18.75 13.43 22.26
N GLY A 403 -19.26 12.94 21.14
CA GLY A 403 -20.36 11.98 21.05
C GLY A 403 -20.01 10.85 20.09
N LEU A 404 -20.46 9.64 20.39
CA LEU A 404 -20.29 8.44 19.55
C LEU A 404 -21.67 7.92 19.14
N ALA A 405 -21.84 7.61 17.86
CA ALA A 405 -23.03 6.96 17.34
C ALA A 405 -22.89 5.44 17.42
N PRO A 406 -23.98 4.71 17.70
CA PRO A 406 -24.04 3.27 17.45
C PRO A 406 -23.72 2.94 15.98
N PRO A 407 -23.05 1.80 15.69
CA PRO A 407 -22.78 1.38 14.32
C PRO A 407 -24.08 1.19 13.52
N ALA A 408 -24.11 1.69 12.29
CA ALA A 408 -25.17 1.52 11.31
C ALA A 408 -24.68 0.59 10.19
N GLN A 409 -25.48 -0.43 9.86
CA GLN A 409 -25.14 -1.38 8.80
C GLN A 409 -25.99 -1.13 7.55
N LEU A 410 -25.35 -1.14 6.39
CA LEU A 410 -25.98 -1.17 5.07
C LEU A 410 -25.71 -2.53 4.41
N THR A 411 -26.75 -3.32 4.17
CA THR A 411 -26.60 -4.58 3.42
C THR A 411 -26.85 -4.35 1.94
N VAL A 412 -25.81 -4.51 1.13
CA VAL A 412 -25.92 -4.43 -0.34
C VAL A 412 -26.06 -5.84 -0.87
N PHE A 413 -27.25 -6.17 -1.37
CA PHE A 413 -27.53 -7.52 -1.83
C PHE A 413 -28.51 -7.54 -2.99
N GLN A 414 -28.14 -8.28 -4.03
CA GLN A 414 -29.00 -8.59 -5.15
C GLN A 414 -29.39 -10.08 -5.05
N PRO A 415 -30.70 -10.41 -4.95
CA PRO A 415 -31.16 -11.78 -4.75
C PRO A 415 -31.01 -12.67 -5.99
N PHE A 416 -30.89 -12.08 -7.18
CA PHE A 416 -30.69 -12.77 -8.45
C PHE A 416 -29.57 -12.09 -9.24
N PHE A 417 -28.45 -12.78 -9.44
CA PHE A 417 -27.28 -12.23 -10.15
C PHE A 417 -26.48 -13.31 -10.88
N LEU A 418 -25.66 -12.88 -11.84
CA LEU A 418 -24.85 -13.73 -12.72
C LEU A 418 -23.35 -13.44 -12.54
N GLU A 419 -22.54 -14.49 -12.44
CA GLU A 419 -21.08 -14.41 -12.40
C GLU A 419 -20.46 -15.09 -13.63
N LEU A 420 -19.60 -14.38 -14.36
CA LEU A 420 -18.89 -14.91 -15.53
C LEU A 420 -17.46 -15.33 -15.17
N SER A 421 -17.11 -16.56 -15.51
CA SER A 421 -15.72 -17.06 -15.43
C SER A 421 -15.04 -16.95 -16.79
N LEU A 422 -14.19 -15.92 -16.96
CA LEU A 422 -13.44 -15.64 -18.19
C LEU A 422 -11.93 -15.73 -17.96
N PRO A 423 -11.14 -16.22 -18.94
CA PRO A 423 -9.69 -16.07 -18.91
C PRO A 423 -9.27 -14.61 -19.20
N TYR A 424 -8.04 -14.25 -18.84
CA TYR A 424 -7.48 -12.91 -19.13
C TYR A 424 -7.36 -12.65 -20.65
N SER A 425 -6.85 -13.63 -21.40
CA SER A 425 -6.73 -13.58 -22.86
C SER A 425 -6.86 -14.97 -23.48
N ILE A 426 -7.09 -15.03 -24.79
CA ILE A 426 -7.10 -16.25 -25.62
C ILE A 426 -6.29 -16.04 -26.91
N ILE A 427 -5.70 -17.11 -27.45
CA ILE A 427 -5.02 -17.07 -28.76
C ILE A 427 -6.05 -17.37 -29.86
N ARG A 428 -5.91 -16.70 -31.01
CA ARG A 428 -6.75 -16.92 -32.20
C ARG A 428 -6.81 -18.41 -32.57
N GLY A 429 -8.03 -18.94 -32.71
CA GLY A 429 -8.31 -20.34 -33.03
C GLY A 429 -8.41 -21.31 -31.84
N GLU A 430 -8.20 -20.85 -30.60
CA GLU A 430 -8.50 -21.64 -29.39
C GLU A 430 -9.98 -21.58 -29.03
N ILE A 431 -10.49 -22.64 -28.38
CA ILE A 431 -11.90 -22.77 -28.01
C ILE A 431 -12.00 -23.00 -26.51
N PHE A 432 -12.65 -22.12 -25.76
CA PHE A 432 -12.89 -22.30 -24.32
C PHE A 432 -14.38 -22.39 -24.00
N GLU A 433 -14.70 -22.99 -22.87
CA GLU A 433 -16.06 -23.04 -22.35
C GLU A 433 -16.30 -21.85 -21.41
N LEU A 434 -17.17 -20.92 -21.82
CA LEU A 434 -17.64 -19.82 -20.98
C LEU A 434 -18.59 -20.38 -19.92
N LYS A 435 -18.20 -20.29 -18.64
CA LYS A 435 -19.06 -20.66 -17.52
C LYS A 435 -19.73 -19.42 -16.94
N ALA A 436 -21.06 -19.38 -17.01
CA ALA A 436 -21.89 -18.43 -16.30
C ALA A 436 -22.56 -19.14 -15.13
N THR A 437 -22.43 -18.62 -13.92
CA THR A 437 -23.09 -19.14 -12.73
C THR A 437 -24.19 -18.18 -12.32
N VAL A 438 -25.43 -18.66 -12.31
CA VAL A 438 -26.60 -17.89 -11.87
C VAL A 438 -26.85 -18.22 -10.40
N PHE A 439 -26.88 -17.19 -9.56
CA PHE A 439 -27.22 -17.31 -8.16
C PHE A 439 -28.65 -16.84 -7.94
N ASN A 440 -29.48 -17.70 -7.34
CA ASN A 440 -30.85 -17.37 -6.97
C ASN A 440 -31.04 -17.60 -5.47
N TYR A 441 -31.25 -16.51 -4.74
CA TYR A 441 -31.51 -16.49 -3.29
C TYR A 441 -32.95 -16.05 -2.97
N LEU A 442 -33.86 -16.08 -3.94
CA LEU A 442 -35.28 -15.85 -3.71
C LEU A 442 -35.88 -17.06 -2.97
N SER A 443 -36.81 -16.80 -2.05
CA SER A 443 -37.49 -17.83 -1.25
C SER A 443 -38.44 -18.73 -2.07
N LYS A 444 -38.60 -18.47 -3.37
CA LYS A 444 -39.41 -19.25 -4.30
C LYS A 444 -38.51 -19.84 -5.40
N LEU A 445 -38.70 -21.12 -5.71
CA LEU A 445 -38.01 -21.80 -6.81
C LEU A 445 -38.42 -21.15 -8.14
N ILE A 446 -37.51 -20.36 -8.71
CA ILE A 446 -37.61 -19.89 -10.09
C ILE A 446 -36.66 -20.77 -10.91
N MET A 447 -37.17 -21.43 -11.94
CA MET A 447 -36.36 -22.07 -12.96
C MET A 447 -35.94 -20.99 -13.97
N PRO A 448 -34.66 -20.61 -14.08
CA PRO A 448 -34.22 -19.71 -15.13
C PRO A 448 -34.18 -20.49 -16.46
N GLU A 449 -35.21 -20.37 -17.30
CA GLU A 449 -35.25 -21.07 -18.59
C GLU A 449 -34.60 -20.28 -19.74
N SER A 450 -34.38 -18.97 -19.63
CA SER A 450 -33.82 -18.14 -20.72
C SER A 450 -32.53 -17.39 -20.34
N LEU A 451 -31.39 -17.91 -20.83
CA LEU A 451 -30.10 -17.18 -20.88
C LEU A 451 -30.00 -16.49 -22.24
N PHE A 452 -30.14 -15.17 -22.27
CA PHE A 452 -29.93 -14.39 -23.50
C PHE A 452 -28.45 -14.04 -23.64
N LEU A 453 -27.79 -14.72 -24.58
CA LEU A 453 -26.41 -14.42 -24.95
C LEU A 453 -26.40 -13.54 -26.21
N SER A 454 -26.24 -12.23 -26.05
CA SER A 454 -26.04 -11.32 -27.18
C SER A 454 -24.54 -11.22 -27.49
N VAL A 455 -24.01 -12.22 -28.20
CA VAL A 455 -22.69 -12.11 -28.82
C VAL A 455 -22.90 -11.67 -30.26
N CYS A 456 -22.64 -10.40 -30.56
CA CYS A 456 -22.56 -9.95 -31.95
C CYS A 456 -21.19 -10.35 -32.51
N VAL A 457 -21.03 -11.63 -32.84
CA VAL A 457 -19.89 -12.13 -33.60
C VAL A 457 -20.41 -13.11 -34.63
N CYS A 458 -20.26 -12.75 -35.91
CA CYS A 458 -20.40 -13.69 -37.01
C CYS A 458 -19.42 -14.86 -36.83
N CYS A 459 -19.89 -15.98 -36.27
CA CYS A 459 -19.57 -17.37 -36.62
C CYS A 459 -20.26 -18.33 -35.62
N ILE A 460 -20.98 -19.30 -36.16
CA ILE A 460 -21.99 -20.18 -35.55
C ILE A 460 -21.41 -21.09 -34.42
N PHE A 461 -22.20 -21.30 -33.36
CA PHE A 461 -22.08 -22.26 -32.24
C PHE A 461 -20.79 -23.10 -32.13
N LYS A 462 -20.09 -22.97 -30.98
CA LYS A 462 -18.67 -23.26 -30.67
C LYS A 462 -17.74 -22.12 -31.12
N TYR A 463 -17.67 -21.11 -30.26
CA TYR A 463 -17.04 -19.81 -30.48
C TYR A 463 -15.58 -19.91 -30.93
N MET A 464 -15.37 -19.65 -32.22
CA MET A 464 -14.08 -19.45 -32.87
C MET A 464 -13.86 -17.94 -32.94
N SER A 465 -12.86 -17.41 -32.22
CA SER A 465 -12.55 -15.98 -32.31
C SER A 465 -11.75 -15.72 -33.59
N CYS A 466 -12.38 -15.08 -34.59
CA CYS A 466 -11.78 -14.84 -35.92
C CYS A 466 -11.02 -13.52 -36.04
N VAL A 467 -11.15 -12.58 -35.07
CA VAL A 467 -10.55 -11.24 -35.14
C VAL A 467 -9.62 -11.01 -33.95
N VAL A 468 -8.38 -10.58 -34.21
CA VAL A 468 -7.41 -10.17 -33.18
C VAL A 468 -7.85 -8.82 -32.61
N GLY A 469 -7.96 -8.70 -31.29
CA GLY A 469 -8.46 -7.48 -30.64
C GLY A 469 -9.28 -7.74 -29.37
N VAL A 470 -10.04 -6.73 -28.95
CA VAL A 470 -10.90 -6.79 -27.76
C VAL A 470 -12.31 -7.22 -28.16
N LEU A 471 -12.80 -8.29 -27.56
CA LEU A 471 -14.15 -8.81 -27.75
C LEU A 471 -15.01 -8.54 -26.52
N ASN A 472 -16.13 -7.83 -26.67
CA ASN A 472 -17.07 -7.60 -25.57
C ASN A 472 -18.11 -8.72 -25.53
N ILE A 473 -18.15 -9.45 -24.41
CA ILE A 473 -19.08 -10.53 -24.14
C ILE A 473 -20.15 -10.00 -23.18
N THR A 474 -21.40 -9.95 -23.64
CA THR A 474 -22.55 -9.56 -22.82
C THR A 474 -23.44 -10.78 -22.59
N VAL A 475 -23.69 -11.10 -21.33
CA VAL A 475 -24.56 -12.20 -20.91
C VAL A 475 -25.67 -11.63 -20.05
N SER A 476 -26.92 -11.94 -20.39
CA SER A 476 -28.08 -11.54 -19.60
C SER A 476 -28.81 -12.77 -19.09
N ALA A 477 -29.14 -12.77 -17.81
CA ALA A 477 -30.04 -13.75 -17.20
C ALA A 477 -31.30 -13.03 -16.74
N GLU A 478 -32.47 -13.62 -17.00
CA GLU A 478 -33.77 -13.09 -16.60
C GLU A 478 -34.55 -14.12 -15.81
N ALA A 479 -35.13 -13.70 -14.69
CA ALA A 479 -36.11 -14.49 -13.95
C ALA A 479 -37.48 -14.32 -14.62
N GLU A 480 -38.03 -15.41 -15.17
CA GLU A 480 -39.36 -15.44 -15.81
C GLU A 480 -40.41 -16.07 -14.90
N ALA A 481 -41.65 -15.59 -14.98
CA ALA A 481 -42.76 -16.10 -14.17
C ALA A 481 -43.25 -17.44 -14.75
N SER A 482 -43.12 -18.53 -14.00
CA SER A 482 -43.64 -19.84 -14.43
C SER A 482 -45.16 -19.94 -14.22
N GLN A 483 -45.86 -20.51 -15.20
CA GLN A 483 -47.28 -20.89 -15.08
C GLN A 483 -47.48 -22.28 -14.45
N THR A 484 -46.41 -23.05 -14.22
CA THR A 484 -46.51 -24.34 -13.53
C THR A 484 -46.57 -24.15 -12.01
N VAL A 485 -47.62 -24.70 -11.41
CA VAL A 485 -47.84 -24.68 -9.96
C VAL A 485 -46.85 -25.61 -9.28
N CYS A 486 -45.85 -25.05 -8.59
CA CYS A 486 -45.05 -25.77 -7.60
C CYS A 486 -45.59 -25.38 -6.21
N ASP A 487 -46.01 -26.36 -5.41
CA ASP A 487 -46.56 -26.16 -4.04
C ASP A 487 -47.74 -25.17 -3.93
N ASN A 488 -48.75 -25.29 -4.81
CA ASN A 488 -50.05 -24.60 -4.71
C ASN A 488 -50.02 -23.05 -4.62
N GLU A 489 -48.91 -22.39 -4.94
CA GLU A 489 -48.81 -20.93 -5.01
C GLU A 489 -48.39 -20.44 -6.40
N ILE A 490 -48.95 -19.30 -6.83
CA ILE A 490 -48.51 -18.59 -8.05
C ILE A 490 -47.14 -17.94 -7.78
N VAL A 491 -46.18 -18.16 -8.68
CA VAL A 491 -44.83 -17.59 -8.60
C VAL A 491 -44.86 -16.12 -8.99
N SER A 492 -44.76 -15.22 -8.01
CA SER A 492 -44.61 -13.77 -8.24
C SER A 492 -43.13 -13.40 -8.37
N VAL A 493 -42.71 -12.90 -9.54
CA VAL A 493 -41.35 -12.40 -9.78
C VAL A 493 -41.24 -10.97 -9.22
N PRO A 494 -40.18 -10.63 -8.44
CA PRO A 494 -39.99 -9.28 -7.95
C PRO A 494 -39.75 -8.28 -9.11
N GLU A 495 -40.36 -7.08 -9.04
CA GLU A 495 -40.17 -6.04 -10.06
C GLU A 495 -38.72 -5.49 -10.10
N ARG A 496 -38.00 -5.54 -8.97
CA ARG A 496 -36.62 -5.07 -8.84
C ARG A 496 -35.63 -6.24 -8.91
N GLY A 497 -34.58 -6.12 -9.73
CA GLY A 497 -33.51 -7.13 -9.84
C GLY A 497 -33.89 -8.40 -10.62
N ARG A 498 -34.90 -8.31 -11.50
CA ARG A 498 -35.40 -9.43 -12.34
C ARG A 498 -34.42 -9.86 -13.44
N ILE A 499 -33.68 -8.91 -14.00
CA ILE A 499 -32.73 -9.12 -15.10
C ILE A 499 -31.37 -8.68 -14.60
N ASP A 500 -30.37 -9.53 -14.79
CA ASP A 500 -28.98 -9.20 -14.54
C ASP A 500 -28.18 -9.33 -15.84
N THR A 501 -27.51 -8.24 -16.24
CA THR A 501 -26.73 -8.18 -17.48
C THR A 501 -25.28 -7.86 -17.17
N VAL A 502 -24.37 -8.77 -17.50
CA VAL A 502 -22.94 -8.64 -17.26
C VAL A 502 -22.20 -8.52 -18.58
N THR A 503 -21.48 -7.41 -18.77
CA THR A 503 -20.57 -7.21 -19.90
C THR A 503 -19.12 -7.32 -19.44
N ARG A 504 -18.33 -8.17 -20.11
CA ARG A 504 -16.90 -8.34 -19.86
C ARG A 504 -16.13 -8.37 -21.17
N SER A 505 -14.96 -7.71 -21.18
CA SER A 505 -14.06 -7.69 -22.35
C SER A 505 -13.07 -8.85 -22.28
N LEU A 506 -12.89 -9.56 -23.39
CA LEU A 506 -11.92 -10.63 -23.58
C LEU A 506 -10.90 -10.25 -24.64
N LEU A 507 -9.61 -10.38 -24.32
CA LEU A 507 -8.52 -10.07 -25.24
C LEU A 507 -8.17 -11.28 -26.13
N VAL A 508 -8.17 -11.07 -27.45
CA VAL A 508 -7.80 -12.08 -28.47
C VAL A 508 -6.46 -11.71 -29.07
N GLN A 509 -5.46 -12.57 -28.90
CA GLN A 509 -4.09 -12.37 -29.39
C GLN A 509 -3.79 -13.22 -30.64
N ALA A 510 -2.91 -12.73 -31.50
CA ALA A 510 -2.35 -13.52 -32.60
C ALA A 510 -1.41 -14.61 -32.05
N GLU A 511 -1.29 -15.71 -32.80
CA GLU A 511 -0.34 -16.79 -32.51
C GLU A 511 1.14 -16.35 -32.70
N GLY A 512 2.08 -17.19 -32.28
CA GLY A 512 3.52 -16.97 -32.49
C GLY A 512 4.18 -15.96 -31.54
N THR A 513 5.33 -15.42 -31.95
CA THR A 513 6.12 -14.46 -31.18
C THR A 513 6.08 -13.08 -31.82
N GLU A 514 5.67 -12.06 -31.08
CA GLU A 514 5.74 -10.67 -31.52
C GLU A 514 7.19 -10.15 -31.51
N LYS A 515 7.61 -9.50 -32.60
CA LYS A 515 8.84 -8.72 -32.74
C LYS A 515 8.50 -7.30 -33.18
N THR A 516 9.30 -6.35 -32.71
CA THR A 516 9.14 -4.93 -33.02
C THR A 516 10.44 -4.39 -33.62
N GLU A 517 10.32 -3.67 -34.72
CA GLU A 517 11.40 -2.95 -35.38
C GLU A 517 11.12 -1.44 -35.31
N THR A 518 12.18 -0.65 -35.11
CA THR A 518 12.04 0.76 -34.74
C THR A 518 13.07 1.61 -35.47
N TYR A 519 12.62 2.71 -36.07
CA TYR A 519 13.44 3.68 -36.77
C TYR A 519 13.17 5.07 -36.18
N SER A 520 14.20 5.76 -35.70
CA SER A 520 14.05 7.02 -34.97
C SER A 520 14.94 8.13 -35.55
N TRP A 521 14.43 9.35 -35.61
CA TRP A 521 15.14 10.54 -36.06
C TRP A 521 14.84 11.74 -35.17
N LEU A 522 15.83 12.63 -35.03
CA LEU A 522 15.68 13.95 -34.43
C LEU A 522 15.90 15.00 -35.53
N LEU A 523 14.84 15.73 -35.88
CA LEU A 523 14.86 16.72 -36.96
C LEU A 523 14.73 18.12 -36.35
N CYS A 524 15.74 18.96 -36.55
CA CYS A 524 15.80 20.33 -36.04
C CYS A 524 15.91 21.32 -37.21
N PRO A 525 14.80 21.63 -37.91
CA PRO A 525 14.81 22.41 -39.15
C PRO A 525 15.38 23.83 -39.00
N LYS A 526 15.21 24.52 -37.86
CA LYS A 526 15.73 25.89 -37.62
C LYS A 526 15.41 26.90 -38.75
N GLY A 527 14.28 26.73 -39.45
CA GLY A 527 13.87 27.54 -40.60
C GLY A 527 14.08 26.87 -41.96
N ASP A 528 14.90 25.82 -42.04
CA ASP A 528 15.11 25.01 -43.25
C ASP A 528 14.12 23.83 -43.33
N THR A 529 14.20 23.05 -44.41
CA THR A 529 13.44 21.81 -44.60
C THR A 529 14.37 20.61 -44.47
N LEU A 530 14.06 19.68 -43.57
CA LEU A 530 14.81 18.43 -43.38
C LEU A 530 13.97 17.23 -43.81
N SER A 531 14.56 16.29 -44.54
CA SER A 531 13.89 15.09 -45.05
C SER A 531 14.67 13.81 -44.80
N GLU A 532 13.96 12.74 -44.43
CA GLU A 532 14.47 11.38 -44.21
C GLU A 532 13.57 10.35 -44.91
N GLU A 533 14.08 9.14 -45.13
CA GLU A 533 13.33 8.06 -45.78
C GLU A 533 13.47 6.74 -45.02
N VAL A 534 12.41 5.93 -45.03
CA VAL A 534 12.40 4.58 -44.45
C VAL A 534 11.66 3.60 -45.34
N ASN A 535 12.23 2.39 -45.46
CA ASN A 535 11.63 1.28 -46.18
C ASN A 535 11.12 0.23 -45.19
N LEU A 536 9.80 0.09 -45.08
CA LEU A 536 9.19 -0.88 -44.16
C LEU A 536 8.95 -2.20 -44.91
N THR A 537 9.70 -3.23 -44.54
CA THR A 537 9.61 -4.58 -45.12
C THR A 537 9.09 -5.58 -44.11
N LEU A 538 8.14 -6.44 -44.49
CA LEU A 538 7.68 -7.55 -43.66
C LEU A 538 8.40 -8.86 -44.07
N PRO A 539 8.92 -9.65 -43.10
CA PRO A 539 9.44 -10.98 -43.38
C PRO A 539 8.37 -11.91 -43.99
N LYS A 540 8.79 -12.94 -44.73
CA LYS A 540 7.87 -13.89 -45.40
C LYS A 540 7.06 -14.76 -44.42
N ASP A 541 7.56 -14.97 -43.21
CA ASP A 541 6.97 -15.85 -42.19
C ASP A 541 6.04 -15.12 -41.21
N VAL A 542 5.61 -13.91 -41.54
CA VAL A 542 4.69 -13.10 -40.71
C VAL A 542 3.29 -13.69 -40.74
N ILE A 543 2.66 -13.74 -39.57
CA ILE A 543 1.28 -14.19 -39.39
C ILE A 543 0.34 -13.13 -39.94
N GLU A 544 -0.58 -13.56 -40.81
CA GLU A 544 -1.55 -12.67 -41.46
C GLU A 544 -2.44 -11.95 -40.44
N GLY A 545 -2.54 -10.63 -40.59
CA GLY A 545 -3.27 -9.73 -39.69
C GLY A 545 -2.56 -9.38 -38.38
N SER A 546 -1.33 -9.85 -38.15
CA SER A 546 -0.55 -9.51 -36.94
C SER A 546 0.30 -8.25 -37.09
N ALA A 547 0.63 -7.86 -38.33
CA ALA A 547 1.47 -6.71 -38.61
C ALA A 547 0.73 -5.39 -38.32
N ARG A 548 1.33 -4.55 -37.50
CA ARG A 548 0.88 -3.20 -37.15
C ARG A 548 2.06 -2.25 -37.26
N SER A 549 1.89 -1.17 -38.00
CA SER A 549 2.93 -0.16 -38.13
C SER A 549 2.35 1.21 -37.80
N SER A 550 3.08 1.98 -37.01
CA SER A 550 2.69 3.32 -36.62
C SER A 550 3.84 4.29 -36.80
N VAL A 551 3.49 5.54 -37.09
CA VAL A 551 4.40 6.67 -37.01
C VAL A 551 3.98 7.55 -35.86
N SER A 552 4.95 8.04 -35.12
CA SER A 552 4.75 8.93 -34.00
C SER A 552 5.66 10.13 -34.08
N VAL A 553 5.16 11.28 -33.62
CA VAL A 553 5.85 12.57 -33.65
C VAL A 553 5.71 13.23 -32.29
N ILE A 554 6.79 13.83 -31.80
CA ILE A 554 6.80 14.61 -30.56
C ILE A 554 7.79 15.77 -30.65
N GLY A 555 7.48 16.89 -29.98
CA GLY A 555 8.30 18.11 -29.99
C GLY A 555 9.44 18.15 -28.99
N ASP A 556 9.67 17.04 -28.28
CA ASP A 556 10.67 16.97 -27.23
C ASP A 556 11.47 15.66 -27.32
N ILE A 557 12.79 15.74 -27.09
CA ILE A 557 13.69 14.60 -27.17
C ILE A 557 13.44 13.56 -26.08
N LEU A 558 12.93 13.99 -24.92
CA LEU A 558 12.45 13.11 -23.86
C LEU A 558 10.97 12.80 -24.03
N GLY A 559 10.26 13.51 -24.90
CA GLY A 559 8.85 13.32 -25.24
C GLY A 559 8.37 11.87 -25.27
N ARG A 560 9.16 10.92 -25.80
CA ARG A 560 8.81 9.48 -25.85
C ARG A 560 9.02 8.73 -24.54
N ALA A 561 10.07 9.07 -23.79
CA ALA A 561 10.13 8.66 -22.40
C ALA A 561 8.93 9.24 -21.64
N LEU A 562 8.39 10.39 -22.11
CA LEU A 562 7.22 11.09 -21.57
C LEU A 562 5.85 10.73 -22.18
N SER A 563 5.79 9.93 -23.26
CA SER A 563 4.58 9.75 -24.09
C SER A 563 3.48 8.97 -23.39
N ASN A 564 3.87 8.23 -22.37
CA ASN A 564 2.97 7.61 -21.42
C ASN A 564 3.07 8.38 -20.11
N LEU A 565 2.51 9.57 -19.90
CA LEU A 565 2.57 10.22 -18.57
C LEU A 565 2.05 9.30 -17.43
N HIS A 566 1.17 8.35 -17.78
CA HIS A 566 0.67 7.26 -16.95
C HIS A 566 1.66 6.09 -16.72
N GLY A 567 2.71 5.97 -17.53
CA GLY A 567 3.84 5.02 -17.46
C GLY A 567 5.25 5.65 -17.55
N LEU A 568 5.35 6.98 -17.51
CA LEU A 568 6.51 7.90 -17.56
C LEU A 568 7.27 7.76 -16.26
N LEU A 569 6.47 7.90 -15.21
CA LEU A 569 6.79 7.53 -13.88
C LEU A 569 6.41 6.07 -13.82
N ARG A 570 7.38 5.20 -13.62
CA ARG A 570 7.09 3.80 -13.34
C ARG A 570 7.14 3.61 -11.84
N MET A 571 6.14 2.90 -11.31
CA MET A 571 6.17 2.51 -9.91
C MET A 571 7.38 1.56 -9.73
N PRO A 572 8.34 1.90 -8.85
CA PRO A 572 9.52 1.07 -8.64
C PRO A 572 9.17 -0.33 -8.14
N TYR A 573 9.75 -1.35 -8.79
CA TYR A 573 9.45 -2.75 -8.51
C TYR A 573 10.69 -3.66 -8.49
N GLY A 574 10.51 -4.92 -8.11
CA GLY A 574 11.57 -5.92 -8.01
C GLY A 574 12.48 -5.84 -6.78
N CYS A 575 13.63 -6.50 -6.86
CA CYS A 575 14.69 -6.49 -5.83
C CYS A 575 15.41 -5.14 -5.74
N GLY A 576 16.39 -4.98 -4.83
CA GLY A 576 17.05 -3.70 -4.59
C GLY A 576 17.79 -3.12 -5.81
N GLU A 577 18.20 -3.96 -6.74
CA GLU A 577 18.71 -3.56 -8.05
C GLU A 577 17.59 -3.00 -8.94
N GLN A 578 16.54 -3.80 -9.17
CA GLN A 578 15.42 -3.46 -10.05
C GLN A 578 14.64 -2.23 -9.55
N ASN A 579 14.52 -2.08 -8.24
CA ASN A 579 13.85 -0.92 -7.65
C ASN A 579 14.59 0.38 -8.01
N MET A 580 15.92 0.39 -7.93
CA MET A 580 16.74 1.54 -8.29
C MET A 580 16.78 1.80 -9.79
N ALA A 581 16.73 0.74 -10.60
CA ALA A 581 16.62 0.82 -12.06
C ALA A 581 15.41 1.67 -12.50
N VAL A 582 14.33 1.63 -11.74
CA VAL A 582 13.07 2.33 -12.02
C VAL A 582 12.97 3.67 -11.26
N LEU A 583 13.49 3.73 -10.03
CA LEU A 583 13.45 4.94 -9.22
C LEU A 583 14.34 6.06 -9.79
N SER A 584 15.54 5.73 -10.27
CA SER A 584 16.48 6.75 -10.74
C SER A 584 15.98 7.54 -11.96
N PRO A 585 15.41 6.92 -13.01
CA PRO A 585 14.82 7.65 -14.14
C PRO A 585 13.72 8.64 -13.72
N ASN A 586 12.85 8.27 -12.77
CA ASN A 586 11.78 9.14 -12.28
C ASN A 586 12.32 10.47 -11.70
N ILE A 587 13.52 10.45 -11.09
CA ILE A 587 14.17 11.64 -10.53
C ILE A 587 14.63 12.59 -11.65
N TYR A 588 15.29 12.05 -12.67
CA TYR A 588 15.81 12.86 -13.78
C TYR A 588 14.70 13.43 -14.66
N ILE A 589 13.61 12.68 -14.82
CA ILE A 589 12.39 13.17 -15.48
C ILE A 589 11.81 14.37 -14.73
N LEU A 590 11.69 14.28 -13.39
CA LEU A 590 11.19 15.39 -12.58
C LEU A 590 12.08 16.63 -12.69
N GLN A 591 13.40 16.42 -12.65
CA GLN A 591 14.38 17.49 -12.81
C GLN A 591 14.28 18.17 -14.18
N TYR A 592 14.09 17.39 -15.24
CA TYR A 592 13.87 17.90 -16.57
C TYR A 592 12.57 18.73 -16.67
N LEU A 593 11.44 18.19 -16.20
CA LEU A 593 10.14 18.86 -16.28
C LEU A 593 10.13 20.16 -15.46
N GLU A 594 10.80 20.17 -14.31
CA GLU A 594 10.94 21.36 -13.49
C GLU A 594 11.79 22.43 -14.18
N ASN A 595 12.97 22.05 -14.70
CA ASN A 595 13.89 22.99 -15.34
C ASN A 595 13.39 23.52 -16.69
N THR A 596 12.51 22.79 -17.38
CA THR A 596 11.86 23.23 -18.63
C THR A 596 10.51 23.92 -18.41
N VAL A 597 10.09 24.11 -17.15
CA VAL A 597 8.82 24.77 -16.80
C VAL A 597 7.59 24.03 -17.36
N GLN A 598 7.68 22.70 -17.50
CA GLN A 598 6.62 21.83 -18.02
C GLN A 598 5.99 20.94 -16.92
N LEU A 599 6.38 21.12 -15.65
CA LEU A 599 5.91 20.31 -14.53
C LEU A 599 4.54 20.79 -14.00
N THR A 600 3.49 20.01 -14.26
CA THR A 600 2.15 20.24 -13.68
C THR A 600 2.03 19.68 -12.26
N SER A 601 1.06 20.17 -11.48
CA SER A 601 0.78 19.67 -10.12
C SER A 601 0.43 18.18 -10.10
N ALA A 602 -0.41 17.72 -11.04
CA ALA A 602 -0.80 16.32 -11.16
C ALA A 602 0.39 15.38 -11.41
N ILE A 603 1.34 15.78 -12.28
CA ILE A 603 2.56 15.00 -12.54
C ILE A 603 3.44 14.98 -11.30
N ARG A 604 3.62 16.13 -10.64
CA ARG A 604 4.43 16.26 -9.43
C ARG A 604 3.91 15.35 -8.30
N GLU A 605 2.61 15.35 -8.03
CA GLU A 605 2.00 14.51 -7.00
C GLU A 605 2.21 13.02 -7.31
N ARG A 606 1.94 12.60 -8.54
CA ARG A 606 2.16 11.21 -8.95
C ARG A 606 3.62 10.79 -8.84
N ALA A 607 4.54 11.63 -9.33
CA ALA A 607 5.97 11.34 -9.34
C ALA A 607 6.53 11.24 -7.93
N THR A 608 6.16 12.18 -7.06
CA THR A 608 6.55 12.16 -5.65
C THR A 608 5.97 10.94 -4.94
N GLY A 609 4.76 10.50 -5.29
CA GLY A 609 4.20 9.21 -4.85
C GLY A 609 5.10 8.02 -5.22
N PHE A 610 5.55 7.92 -6.48
CA PHE A 610 6.43 6.82 -6.92
C PHE A 610 7.83 6.90 -6.33
N LEU A 611 8.39 8.10 -6.16
CA LEU A 611 9.66 8.30 -5.46
C LEU A 611 9.54 7.89 -3.99
N LYS A 612 8.47 8.28 -3.29
CA LYS A 612 8.20 7.85 -1.90
C LYS A 612 8.09 6.34 -1.80
N SER A 613 7.37 5.71 -2.74
CA SER A 613 7.22 4.27 -2.81
C SER A 613 8.58 3.58 -3.02
N GLY A 614 9.34 3.96 -4.05
CA GLY A 614 10.63 3.34 -4.31
C GLY A 614 11.69 3.62 -3.24
N TYR A 615 11.63 4.78 -2.58
CA TYR A 615 12.46 5.06 -1.40
C TYR A 615 12.17 4.06 -0.29
N GLN A 616 10.90 3.94 0.13
CA GLN A 616 10.47 2.98 1.16
C GLN A 616 10.87 1.56 0.80
N ARG A 617 10.70 1.19 -0.48
CA ARG A 617 11.08 -0.12 -0.98
C ARG A 617 12.57 -0.39 -0.84
N GLN A 618 13.40 0.59 -1.19
CA GLN A 618 14.84 0.41 -1.17
C GLN A 618 15.35 0.24 0.27
N LEU A 619 14.65 0.81 1.26
CA LEU A 619 15.00 0.61 2.68
C LEU A 619 14.88 -0.86 3.12
N ASN A 620 14.06 -1.67 2.44
CA ASN A 620 13.97 -3.11 2.68
C ASN A 620 15.31 -3.82 2.39
N TYR A 621 16.13 -3.23 1.52
CA TYR A 621 17.41 -3.77 1.08
C TYR A 621 18.63 -3.18 1.81
N ARG A 622 18.38 -2.37 2.86
CA ARG A 622 19.41 -1.73 3.69
C ARG A 622 19.85 -2.63 4.84
N HIS A 623 21.15 -2.70 5.07
CA HIS A 623 21.78 -3.35 6.23
C HIS A 623 21.87 -2.43 7.44
N ILE A 624 22.07 -3.00 8.63
CA ILE A 624 22.23 -2.24 9.88
C ILE A 624 23.46 -1.32 9.80
N SER A 625 24.50 -1.75 9.09
CA SER A 625 25.72 -1.00 8.81
C SER A 625 25.51 0.27 7.97
N GLY A 626 24.36 0.40 7.29
CA GLY A 626 24.07 1.47 6.34
C GLY A 626 24.29 1.11 4.87
N ALA A 627 24.89 -0.06 4.58
CA ALA A 627 25.09 -0.56 3.22
C ALA A 627 23.80 -1.10 2.59
N TYR A 628 23.81 -1.29 1.27
CA TYR A 628 22.73 -1.92 0.51
C TYR A 628 23.22 -3.20 -0.18
N SER A 629 22.33 -4.19 -0.28
CA SER A 629 22.55 -5.41 -1.08
C SER A 629 21.33 -5.72 -1.97
N THR A 630 21.48 -6.60 -2.96
CA THR A 630 20.42 -6.89 -3.94
C THR A 630 19.13 -7.41 -3.28
N PHE A 631 19.24 -8.24 -2.24
CA PHE A 631 18.09 -8.89 -1.59
C PHE A 631 17.88 -8.47 -0.12
N GLY A 632 18.67 -7.51 0.39
CA GLY A 632 18.59 -7.05 1.79
C GLY A 632 19.17 -8.01 2.82
N HIS A 633 19.61 -9.18 2.36
CA HIS A 633 20.42 -10.17 3.07
C HIS A 633 21.60 -10.57 2.15
N GLY A 634 22.61 -11.23 2.72
CA GLY A 634 23.85 -11.56 2.00
C GLY A 634 24.86 -10.41 1.94
N ASP A 635 25.81 -10.51 1.01
CA ASP A 635 26.97 -9.61 0.94
C ASP A 635 26.59 -8.15 0.65
N GLU A 636 27.13 -7.24 1.44
CA GLU A 636 27.04 -5.79 1.24
C GLU A 636 27.74 -5.37 -0.07
N ASN A 637 27.13 -4.43 -0.81
CA ASN A 637 27.62 -4.05 -2.14
C ASN A 637 28.03 -2.58 -2.23
N THR A 638 29.26 -2.33 -2.66
CA THR A 638 29.84 -0.98 -2.73
C THR A 638 29.20 -0.13 -3.82
N TRP A 639 29.03 -0.71 -5.02
CA TRP A 639 28.45 -0.01 -6.15
C TRP A 639 26.98 0.34 -5.90
N LEU A 640 26.18 -0.63 -5.44
CA LEU A 640 24.76 -0.41 -5.16
C LEU A 640 24.57 0.63 -4.07
N THR A 641 25.40 0.60 -3.02
CA THR A 641 25.35 1.62 -1.95
C THR A 641 25.67 3.00 -2.49
N ALA A 642 26.65 3.14 -3.38
CA ALA A 642 26.97 4.43 -4.02
C ALA A 642 25.85 4.91 -4.95
N PHE A 643 25.26 4.02 -5.74
CA PHE A 643 24.15 4.34 -6.62
C PHE A 643 22.90 4.77 -5.84
N VAL A 644 22.56 4.06 -4.75
CA VAL A 644 21.48 4.45 -3.83
C VAL A 644 21.76 5.81 -3.20
N LEU A 645 22.98 6.05 -2.70
CA LEU A 645 23.37 7.33 -2.12
C LEU A 645 23.17 8.48 -3.12
N ARG A 646 23.67 8.31 -4.35
CA ARG A 646 23.57 9.28 -5.45
C ARG A 646 22.11 9.60 -5.78
N SER A 647 21.29 8.57 -6.03
CA SER A 647 19.88 8.76 -6.37
C SER A 647 19.08 9.34 -5.21
N PHE A 648 19.30 8.88 -3.97
CA PHE A 648 18.60 9.42 -2.80
C PHE A 648 18.94 10.88 -2.54
N GLY A 649 20.22 11.27 -2.66
CA GLY A 649 20.62 12.66 -2.51
C GLY A 649 19.97 13.56 -3.55
N LYS A 650 19.84 13.12 -4.82
CA LYS A 650 19.06 13.88 -5.83
C LYS A 650 17.56 13.88 -5.54
N ALA A 651 17.01 12.80 -5.00
CA ALA A 651 15.58 12.72 -4.64
C ALA A 651 15.19 13.64 -3.47
N GLN A 652 16.14 14.07 -2.62
CA GLN A 652 15.89 15.00 -1.50
C GLN A 652 15.21 16.31 -1.92
N LYS A 653 15.40 16.73 -3.18
CA LYS A 653 14.76 17.92 -3.72
C LYS A 653 13.22 17.78 -3.82
N TYR A 654 12.72 16.56 -4.01
CA TYR A 654 11.30 16.30 -4.29
C TYR A 654 10.57 15.55 -3.17
N ILE A 655 11.28 14.72 -2.41
CA ILE A 655 10.71 13.91 -1.34
C ILE A 655 11.57 13.97 -0.07
N PHE A 656 10.93 13.74 1.08
CA PHE A 656 11.67 13.59 2.33
C PHE A 656 12.47 12.28 2.31
N ILE A 657 13.79 12.41 2.50
CA ILE A 657 14.71 11.31 2.75
C ILE A 657 15.37 11.58 4.10
N ASP A 658 15.35 10.60 5.01
CA ASP A 658 16.00 10.73 6.31
C ASP A 658 17.51 11.00 6.13
N PRO A 659 18.03 12.14 6.61
CA PRO A 659 19.46 12.47 6.52
C PRO A 659 20.38 11.42 7.17
N GLN A 660 19.90 10.72 8.20
CA GLN A 660 20.68 9.66 8.87
C GLN A 660 20.94 8.48 7.93
N ILE A 661 20.02 8.18 7.01
CA ILE A 661 20.19 7.10 6.04
C ILE A 661 21.32 7.45 5.07
N ILE A 662 21.31 8.65 4.50
CA ILE A 662 22.36 9.16 3.61
C ILE A 662 23.71 9.21 4.33
N GLN A 663 23.75 9.73 5.56
CA GLN A 663 24.98 9.81 6.35
C GLN A 663 25.55 8.43 6.69
N SER A 664 24.70 7.46 7.04
CA SER A 664 25.15 6.09 7.33
C SER A 664 25.75 5.40 6.10
N ALA A 665 25.13 5.55 4.93
CA ALA A 665 25.63 5.02 3.67
C ALA A 665 26.97 5.70 3.27
N LYS A 666 27.06 7.04 3.40
CA LYS A 666 28.30 7.79 3.16
C LYS A 666 29.43 7.33 4.09
N LYS A 667 29.17 7.20 5.40
CA LYS A 667 30.17 6.70 6.37
C LYS A 667 30.63 5.27 6.05
N TRP A 668 29.71 4.40 5.68
CA TRP A 668 30.05 3.02 5.29
C TRP A 668 30.94 3.00 4.04
N LEU A 669 30.60 3.76 2.99
CA LEU A 669 31.45 3.86 1.79
C LEU A 669 32.86 4.38 2.12
N ILE A 670 32.96 5.42 2.96
CA ILE A 670 34.25 5.99 3.40
C ILE A 670 35.10 4.94 4.14
N SER A 671 34.46 4.03 4.89
CA SER A 671 35.17 2.94 5.59
C SER A 671 35.74 1.88 4.64
N ARG A 672 35.31 1.85 3.38
CA ARG A 672 35.75 0.91 2.32
C ARG A 672 36.76 1.55 1.36
N ARG A 673 37.75 2.25 1.93
CA ARG A 673 38.81 2.93 1.19
C ARG A 673 40.18 2.39 1.59
N ASP A 674 41.06 2.26 0.62
CA ASP A 674 42.44 1.87 0.83
C ASP A 674 43.32 3.05 1.31
N SER A 675 44.55 2.75 1.72
CA SER A 675 45.57 3.71 2.15
C SER A 675 45.87 4.79 1.10
N ASP A 676 45.85 4.42 -0.19
CA ASP A 676 46.06 5.32 -1.34
C ASP A 676 44.83 6.19 -1.67
N GLY A 677 43.73 6.03 -0.94
CA GLY A 677 42.51 6.82 -1.14
C GLY A 677 41.55 6.27 -2.20
N CYS A 678 41.90 5.19 -2.89
CA CYS A 678 41.01 4.49 -3.82
C CYS A 678 39.95 3.67 -3.08
N PHE A 679 38.74 3.57 -3.62
CA PHE A 679 37.67 2.75 -3.07
C PHE A 679 37.81 1.30 -3.51
N ILE A 680 37.54 0.38 -2.57
CA ILE A 680 37.64 -1.06 -2.80
C ILE A 680 36.31 -1.57 -3.31
N GLN A 681 36.33 -2.31 -4.42
CA GLN A 681 35.13 -3.00 -4.89
C GLN A 681 34.81 -4.20 -3.98
N GLN A 682 33.71 -4.08 -3.22
CA GLN A 682 33.17 -5.17 -2.40
C GLN A 682 31.73 -5.51 -2.80
N GLY A 683 31.41 -6.80 -2.69
CA GLY A 683 30.10 -7.37 -2.97
C GLY A 683 29.97 -7.86 -4.41
N ARG A 684 29.12 -8.87 -4.61
CA ARG A 684 28.70 -9.32 -5.94
C ARG A 684 27.33 -8.72 -6.23
N LEU A 685 27.19 -8.08 -7.38
CA LEU A 685 25.87 -7.82 -7.93
C LEU A 685 25.41 -9.09 -8.61
N PHE A 686 24.13 -9.39 -8.49
CA PHE A 686 23.55 -10.47 -9.26
C PHE A 686 23.44 -10.07 -10.73
N ASN A 687 23.39 -8.76 -11.01
CA ASN A 687 23.56 -8.21 -12.34
C ASN A 687 24.69 -7.20 -12.45
N ASN A 688 25.74 -7.56 -13.19
CA ASN A 688 26.85 -6.66 -13.49
C ASN A 688 26.52 -5.60 -14.55
N ARG A 689 25.40 -5.71 -15.29
CA ARG A 689 25.03 -4.70 -16.30
C ARG A 689 24.37 -3.45 -15.71
N MET A 690 23.80 -3.51 -14.51
CA MET A 690 23.46 -2.31 -13.75
C MET A 690 24.70 -1.50 -13.37
N LYS A 691 25.82 -2.19 -13.15
CA LYS A 691 27.11 -1.58 -12.88
C LYS A 691 27.72 -0.87 -14.10
N GLY A 692 27.22 -1.19 -15.30
CA GLY A 692 27.78 -0.69 -16.55
C GLY A 692 29.20 -1.16 -16.77
N GLY A 693 30.04 -0.29 -17.33
CA GLY A 693 31.48 -0.53 -17.48
C GLY A 693 32.29 -0.47 -16.18
N VAL A 694 31.70 -0.16 -15.02
CA VAL A 694 32.45 -0.14 -13.75
C VAL A 694 32.79 -1.57 -13.36
N ASN A 695 34.04 -2.01 -13.45
CA ASN A 695 34.43 -3.40 -13.23
C ASN A 695 35.69 -3.58 -12.37
N ASP A 696 36.37 -2.49 -12.05
CA ASP A 696 37.61 -2.46 -11.28
C ASP A 696 37.59 -1.36 -10.20
N ASN A 697 38.64 -1.30 -9.38
CA ASN A 697 38.76 -0.31 -8.30
C ASN A 697 38.88 1.14 -8.83
N VAL A 698 39.42 1.34 -10.04
CA VAL A 698 39.61 2.67 -10.64
C VAL A 698 38.28 3.26 -11.05
N THR A 699 37.52 2.54 -11.85
CA THR A 699 36.17 2.87 -12.27
C THR A 699 35.23 2.99 -11.07
N MET A 700 35.39 2.16 -10.03
CA MET A 700 34.63 2.27 -8.78
C MET A 700 34.91 3.59 -8.06
N THR A 701 36.20 3.95 -7.95
CA THR A 701 36.64 5.19 -7.33
C THR A 701 36.12 6.40 -8.10
N ALA A 702 36.19 6.37 -9.44
CA ALA A 702 35.65 7.42 -10.30
C ALA A 702 34.14 7.58 -10.10
N TYR A 703 33.39 6.47 -10.10
CA TYR A 703 31.93 6.48 -9.91
C TYR A 703 31.51 7.05 -8.55
N ILE A 704 32.16 6.62 -7.46
CA ILE A 704 31.86 7.12 -6.10
C ILE A 704 32.23 8.59 -5.97
N THR A 705 33.38 9.00 -6.51
CA THR A 705 33.84 10.40 -6.46
C THR A 705 32.90 11.31 -7.26
N ALA A 706 32.51 10.90 -8.48
CA ALA A 706 31.51 11.60 -9.27
C ALA A 706 30.15 11.68 -8.54
N SER A 707 29.72 10.59 -7.89
CA SER A 707 28.48 10.57 -7.11
C SER A 707 28.50 11.57 -5.94
N LEU A 708 29.63 11.72 -5.24
CA LEU A 708 29.77 12.69 -4.15
C LEU A 708 29.78 14.14 -4.66
N LEU A 709 30.47 14.40 -5.80
CA LEU A 709 30.49 15.71 -6.45
C LEU A 709 29.12 16.11 -6.97
N GLU A 710 28.34 15.17 -7.51
CA GLU A 710 26.95 15.40 -7.95
C GLU A 710 25.97 15.74 -6.82
N LEU A 711 26.33 15.40 -5.59
CA LEU A 711 25.61 15.77 -4.37
C LEU A 711 26.18 17.05 -3.74
N GLU A 712 26.91 17.85 -4.52
CA GLU A 712 27.49 19.14 -4.12
C GLU A 712 28.45 19.03 -2.93
N THR A 713 29.08 17.85 -2.73
CA THR A 713 30.17 17.73 -1.76
C THR A 713 31.36 18.56 -2.25
N PRO A 714 31.89 19.50 -1.44
CA PRO A 714 32.95 20.38 -1.89
C PRO A 714 34.22 19.60 -2.22
N VAL A 715 34.99 20.07 -3.21
CA VAL A 715 36.25 19.45 -3.64
C VAL A 715 37.29 19.40 -2.51
N THR A 716 37.17 20.29 -1.52
CA THR A 716 37.99 20.36 -0.31
C THR A 716 37.65 19.27 0.72
N ASP A 717 36.56 18.50 0.54
CA ASP A 717 36.25 17.37 1.41
C ASP A 717 37.38 16.33 1.31
N PRO A 718 38.00 15.91 2.43
CA PRO A 718 39.14 14.98 2.43
C PRO A 718 38.87 13.64 1.73
N VAL A 719 37.60 13.25 1.59
CA VAL A 719 37.20 12.04 0.86
C VAL A 719 37.33 12.28 -0.63
N VAL A 720 36.81 13.41 -1.13
CA VAL A 720 36.84 13.79 -2.55
C VAL A 720 38.27 14.09 -3.00
N THR A 721 39.03 14.88 -2.22
CA THR A 721 40.41 15.24 -2.57
C THR A 721 41.30 14.00 -2.72
N LYS A 722 41.20 13.03 -1.80
CA LYS A 722 41.96 11.77 -1.87
C LYS A 722 41.51 10.88 -3.03
N GLY A 723 40.20 10.81 -3.29
CA GLY A 723 39.67 10.09 -4.44
C GLY A 723 40.20 10.66 -5.77
N LEU A 724 40.16 11.99 -5.93
CA LEU A 724 40.73 12.66 -7.12
C LEU A 724 42.24 12.44 -7.24
N SER A 725 42.99 12.47 -6.13
CA SER A 725 44.43 12.18 -6.13
C SER A 725 44.73 10.76 -6.62
N CYS A 726 43.98 9.75 -6.16
CA CYS A 726 44.08 8.37 -6.65
C CYS A 726 43.78 8.27 -8.16
N LEU A 727 42.77 9.00 -8.65
CA LEU A 727 42.41 8.95 -10.07
C LEU A 727 43.46 9.64 -10.95
N LYS A 728 44.06 10.75 -10.49
CA LYS A 728 45.09 11.50 -11.23
C LYS A 728 46.32 10.66 -11.54
N SER A 729 46.77 9.81 -10.61
CA SER A 729 47.96 8.97 -10.82
C SER A 729 47.79 7.89 -11.89
N ILE A 730 46.56 7.66 -12.39
CA ILE A 730 46.24 6.57 -13.33
C ILE A 730 45.99 7.10 -14.75
N ILE A 731 45.86 8.42 -14.93
CA ILE A 731 45.40 9.05 -16.19
C ILE A 731 46.33 8.77 -17.38
N GLU A 732 47.63 8.70 -17.15
CA GLU A 732 48.61 8.46 -18.22
C GLU A 732 48.42 7.08 -18.85
N ASP A 733 48.15 6.06 -18.03
CA ASP A 733 48.09 4.64 -18.42
C ASP A 733 46.70 4.14 -18.90
N VAL A 734 45.66 4.98 -18.83
CA VAL A 734 44.29 4.56 -19.20
C VAL A 734 44.19 4.33 -20.71
N LYS A 735 43.94 3.07 -21.09
CA LYS A 735 43.65 2.62 -22.47
C LYS A 735 42.18 2.33 -22.75
N ASN A 736 41.35 2.19 -21.72
CA ASN A 736 39.94 1.83 -21.84
C ASN A 736 39.07 3.08 -22.08
N THR A 737 38.34 3.11 -23.20
CA THR A 737 37.49 4.25 -23.60
C THR A 737 36.42 4.56 -22.57
N TYR A 738 35.85 3.53 -21.91
CA TYR A 738 34.87 3.71 -20.84
C TYR A 738 35.46 4.44 -19.64
N THR A 739 36.63 3.99 -19.18
CA THR A 739 37.33 4.60 -18.05
C THR A 739 37.69 6.05 -18.37
N THR A 740 38.18 6.33 -19.58
CA THR A 740 38.44 7.70 -20.04
C THR A 740 37.18 8.57 -19.99
N ALA A 741 36.04 8.09 -20.48
CA ALA A 741 34.78 8.84 -20.46
C ALA A 741 34.30 9.15 -19.02
N LEU A 742 34.32 8.15 -18.12
CA LEU A 742 33.92 8.32 -16.74
C LEU A 742 34.86 9.26 -15.97
N LEU A 743 36.18 9.17 -16.19
CA LEU A 743 37.16 10.09 -15.63
C LEU A 743 36.94 11.52 -16.15
N THR A 744 36.70 11.68 -17.45
CA THR A 744 36.42 12.98 -18.07
C THR A 744 35.22 13.64 -17.40
N TYR A 745 34.15 12.88 -17.16
CA TYR A 745 32.98 13.36 -16.43
C TYR A 745 33.31 13.73 -14.98
N THR A 746 34.06 12.87 -14.27
CA THR A 746 34.46 13.09 -12.87
C THR A 746 35.29 14.37 -12.70
N PHE A 747 36.29 14.59 -13.55
CA PHE A 747 37.12 15.80 -13.52
C PHE A 747 36.38 17.05 -14.03
N SER A 748 35.41 16.88 -14.92
CA SER A 748 34.50 17.97 -15.31
C SER A 748 33.66 18.43 -14.12
N LEU A 749 33.13 17.51 -13.31
CA LEU A 749 32.42 17.83 -12.07
C LEU A 749 33.33 18.49 -11.02
N ALA A 750 34.59 18.07 -10.95
CA ALA A 750 35.58 18.64 -10.02
C ALA A 750 36.10 20.02 -10.44
N ARG A 751 35.72 20.51 -11.63
CA ARG A 751 36.21 21.75 -12.25
C ARG A 751 37.73 21.79 -12.48
N ASP A 752 38.33 20.64 -12.76
CA ASP A 752 39.73 20.51 -13.12
C ASP A 752 39.88 20.59 -14.65
N THR A 753 40.14 21.80 -15.15
CA THR A 753 40.15 22.09 -16.59
C THR A 753 41.30 21.41 -17.34
N ASP A 754 42.48 21.34 -16.73
CA ASP A 754 43.69 20.81 -17.38
C ASP A 754 43.54 19.31 -17.63
N THR A 755 43.13 18.60 -16.58
CA THR A 755 42.91 17.15 -16.64
C THR A 755 41.75 16.81 -17.59
N ARG A 756 40.68 17.62 -17.55
CA ARG A 756 39.53 17.47 -18.45
C ARG A 756 39.95 17.59 -19.92
N GLN A 757 40.74 18.60 -20.29
CA GLN A 757 41.19 18.80 -21.66
C GLN A 757 42.07 17.65 -22.15
N GLN A 758 42.99 17.16 -21.31
CA GLN A 758 43.84 16.01 -21.64
C GLN A 758 43.01 14.75 -21.94
N LEU A 759 41.97 14.49 -21.16
CA LEU A 759 41.09 13.34 -21.34
C LEU A 759 40.15 13.49 -22.56
N PHE A 760 39.62 14.70 -22.81
CA PHE A 760 38.81 14.96 -24.01
C PHE A 760 39.61 14.71 -25.30
N LYS A 761 40.88 15.12 -25.33
CA LYS A 761 41.77 14.84 -26.47
C LYS A 761 41.90 13.33 -26.74
N LYS A 762 42.09 12.52 -25.67
CA LYS A 762 42.10 11.05 -25.79
C LYS A 762 40.77 10.48 -26.31
N LEU A 763 39.63 11.10 -25.97
CA LEU A 763 38.31 10.68 -26.46
C LEU A 763 38.07 11.07 -27.91
N GLU A 764 38.58 12.22 -28.37
CA GLU A 764 38.49 12.64 -29.77
C GLU A 764 39.18 11.63 -30.69
N ASP A 765 40.34 11.12 -30.31
CA ASP A 765 41.07 10.09 -31.06
C ASP A 765 40.29 8.76 -31.18
N ALA A 766 39.38 8.48 -30.25
CA ALA A 766 38.56 7.26 -30.21
C ALA A 766 37.12 7.48 -30.72
N ALA A 767 36.78 8.67 -31.21
CA ALA A 767 35.42 9.03 -31.60
C ALA A 767 35.02 8.39 -32.94
N ILE A 768 33.80 7.85 -33.00
CA ILE A 768 33.23 7.26 -34.21
C ILE A 768 32.20 8.24 -34.78
N SER A 769 32.52 8.79 -35.94
CA SER A 769 31.75 9.85 -36.60
C SER A 769 31.19 9.38 -37.94
N ASP A 770 29.89 9.57 -38.13
CA ASP A 770 29.14 9.32 -39.38
C ASP A 770 28.64 10.66 -39.97
N GLY A 771 29.46 11.71 -39.84
CA GLY A 771 29.09 13.09 -40.20
C GLY A 771 28.13 13.72 -39.20
N SER A 772 26.82 13.51 -39.35
CA SER A 772 25.78 14.10 -38.50
C SER A 772 25.66 13.45 -37.11
N ARG A 773 26.28 12.29 -36.91
CA ARG A 773 26.23 11.51 -35.66
C ARG A 773 27.62 11.26 -35.10
N LEU A 774 27.73 11.28 -33.78
CA LEU A 774 28.97 11.05 -33.04
C LEU A 774 28.73 10.09 -31.87
N HIS A 775 29.58 9.10 -31.68
CA HIS A 775 29.50 8.16 -30.57
C HIS A 775 30.84 7.50 -30.25
N TRP A 776 30.90 6.77 -29.13
CA TRP A 776 32.06 6.03 -28.69
C TRP A 776 31.69 4.58 -28.37
N SER A 777 32.62 3.66 -28.60
CA SER A 777 32.47 2.24 -28.25
C SER A 777 33.79 1.66 -27.74
N GLN A 778 33.71 0.47 -27.13
CA GLN A 778 34.89 -0.29 -26.67
C GLN A 778 35.17 -1.45 -27.63
N SER A 779 36.40 -1.56 -28.13
CA SER A 779 36.81 -2.59 -29.09
C SER A 779 36.78 -4.00 -28.45
N GLY A 780 36.14 -4.98 -29.11
CA GLY A 780 36.24 -6.40 -28.76
C GLY A 780 35.24 -6.97 -27.73
N SER A 781 34.24 -6.20 -27.27
CA SER A 781 33.21 -6.72 -26.36
C SER A 781 31.94 -7.16 -27.10
N ALA A 782 31.45 -8.37 -26.82
CA ALA A 782 30.20 -8.92 -27.35
C ALA A 782 28.92 -8.14 -26.91
N ASP A 783 29.04 -7.13 -26.05
CA ASP A 783 27.99 -6.23 -25.52
C ASP A 783 28.13 -4.78 -26.05
N SER A 784 28.63 -4.61 -27.27
CA SER A 784 29.07 -3.32 -27.85
C SER A 784 28.07 -2.17 -27.73
N ASP A 785 26.78 -2.43 -27.92
CA ASP A 785 25.81 -1.35 -28.15
C ASP A 785 25.34 -0.69 -26.84
N SER A 786 25.12 -1.46 -25.77
CA SER A 786 24.73 -0.92 -24.46
C SER A 786 25.86 -0.10 -23.83
N LEU A 787 27.08 -0.63 -23.90
CA LEU A 787 28.24 0.06 -23.38
C LEU A 787 28.54 1.33 -24.20
N ALA A 788 28.33 1.30 -25.51
CA ALA A 788 28.48 2.49 -26.35
C ALA A 788 27.50 3.62 -25.97
N VAL A 789 26.26 3.28 -25.61
CA VAL A 789 25.28 4.25 -25.09
C VAL A 789 25.75 4.86 -23.76
N GLU A 790 26.25 4.04 -22.83
CA GLU A 790 26.74 4.53 -21.54
C GLU A 790 27.97 5.45 -21.71
N ILE A 791 28.97 5.03 -22.50
CA ILE A 791 30.19 5.82 -22.77
C ILE A 791 29.80 7.17 -23.38
N SER A 792 29.01 7.14 -24.46
CA SER A 792 28.61 8.35 -25.17
C SER A 792 27.79 9.30 -24.29
N SER A 793 27.00 8.75 -23.35
CA SER A 793 26.24 9.54 -22.38
C SER A 793 27.13 10.23 -21.34
N TYR A 794 28.19 9.57 -20.85
CA TYR A 794 29.17 10.24 -19.98
C TYR A 794 29.95 11.34 -20.69
N VAL A 795 30.32 11.14 -21.96
CA VAL A 795 30.98 12.19 -22.76
C VAL A 795 30.03 13.39 -22.95
N LEU A 796 28.75 13.13 -23.24
CA LEU A 796 27.73 14.18 -23.33
C LEU A 796 27.58 14.95 -22.00
N LEU A 797 27.50 14.24 -20.87
CA LEU A 797 27.44 14.86 -19.54
C LEU A 797 28.68 15.73 -19.27
N ALA A 798 29.88 15.21 -19.56
CA ALA A 798 31.12 15.95 -19.38
C ALA A 798 31.14 17.23 -20.22
N ALA A 799 30.71 17.17 -21.48
CA ALA A 799 30.63 18.33 -22.37
C ALA A 799 29.67 19.40 -21.82
N LEU A 800 28.51 18.99 -21.32
CA LEU A 800 27.47 19.89 -20.80
C LEU A 800 27.75 20.47 -19.41
N THR A 801 28.77 19.97 -18.70
CA THR A 801 29.15 20.41 -17.35
C THR A 801 30.17 21.58 -17.37
N ALA A 802 30.43 22.20 -18.53
CA ALA A 802 31.23 23.42 -18.60
C ALA A 802 30.53 24.63 -17.97
N ASP A 803 31.31 25.56 -17.39
CA ASP A 803 30.79 26.79 -16.76
C ASP A 803 30.05 27.70 -17.76
N SER A 804 30.50 27.71 -19.02
CA SER A 804 29.86 28.41 -20.14
C SER A 804 29.82 27.51 -21.37
N LEU A 805 28.66 27.43 -22.04
CA LEU A 805 28.48 26.65 -23.27
C LEU A 805 28.40 27.57 -24.48
N THR A 806 29.21 27.30 -25.51
CA THR A 806 29.16 27.99 -26.79
C THR A 806 28.21 27.28 -27.76
N THR A 807 27.85 27.95 -28.86
CA THR A 807 27.07 27.32 -29.96
C THR A 807 27.79 26.12 -30.56
N ALA A 808 29.13 26.14 -30.58
CA ALA A 808 29.95 25.03 -31.04
C ALA A 808 29.84 23.82 -30.10
N ASP A 809 29.86 24.05 -28.77
CA ASP A 809 29.69 22.98 -27.77
C ASP A 809 28.31 22.33 -27.86
N LEU A 810 27.26 23.14 -28.08
CA LEU A 810 25.91 22.63 -28.33
C LEU A 810 25.80 21.88 -29.66
N GLY A 811 26.53 22.32 -30.69
CA GLY A 811 26.65 21.60 -31.96
C GLY A 811 27.32 20.23 -31.81
N PHE A 812 28.40 20.16 -31.02
CA PHE A 812 29.07 18.91 -30.66
C PHE A 812 28.12 17.98 -29.88
N ALA A 813 27.46 18.49 -28.84
CA ALA A 813 26.48 17.75 -28.06
C ALA A 813 25.31 17.23 -28.91
N ASN A 814 24.81 18.04 -29.86
CA ASN A 814 23.71 17.64 -30.74
C ASN A 814 24.05 16.41 -31.59
N ARG A 815 25.30 16.29 -32.07
CA ARG A 815 25.74 15.11 -32.84
C ARG A 815 25.72 13.82 -32.00
N ILE A 816 26.01 13.93 -30.71
CA ILE A 816 25.93 12.81 -29.75
C ILE A 816 24.46 12.45 -29.48
N VAL A 817 23.62 13.46 -29.20
CA VAL A 817 22.19 13.29 -28.94
C VAL A 817 21.47 12.67 -30.13
N SER A 818 21.83 13.06 -31.35
CA SER A 818 21.26 12.52 -32.59
C SER A 818 21.56 11.03 -32.76
N TRP A 819 22.70 10.54 -32.25
CA TRP A 819 22.99 9.12 -32.18
C TRP A 819 22.23 8.43 -31.05
N LEU A 820 22.16 9.03 -29.85
CA LEU A 820 21.43 8.46 -28.70
C LEU A 820 19.94 8.29 -28.99
N VAL A 821 19.26 9.27 -29.61
CA VAL A 821 17.84 9.18 -29.98
C VAL A 821 17.60 8.02 -30.96
N LYS A 822 18.56 7.72 -31.84
CA LYS A 822 18.48 6.55 -32.74
C LYS A 822 18.50 5.22 -31.97
N GLN A 823 19.18 5.16 -30.83
CA GLN A 823 19.29 3.95 -29.99
C GLN A 823 18.08 3.74 -29.07
N GLN A 824 17.14 4.68 -29.00
CA GLN A 824 15.94 4.53 -28.18
C GLN A 824 15.00 3.47 -28.76
N ASN A 825 14.47 2.62 -27.87
CA ASN A 825 13.42 1.67 -28.20
C ASN A 825 12.04 2.38 -28.33
N ALA A 826 11.00 1.62 -28.70
CA ALA A 826 9.64 2.14 -28.87
C ALA A 826 9.02 2.79 -27.61
N TYR A 827 9.62 2.56 -26.43
CA TYR A 827 9.15 3.10 -25.15
C TYR A 827 10.04 4.23 -24.61
N GLY A 828 11.01 4.72 -25.39
CA GLY A 828 11.92 5.80 -25.00
C GLY A 828 13.07 5.39 -24.06
N GLY A 829 13.23 4.09 -23.78
CA GLY A 829 14.36 3.53 -23.03
C GLY A 829 15.48 2.99 -23.94
N PHE A 830 16.54 2.46 -23.35
CA PHE A 830 17.69 1.89 -24.06
C PHE A 830 17.80 0.38 -23.79
N SER A 831 18.94 -0.22 -24.16
CA SER A 831 19.11 -1.68 -24.17
C SER A 831 19.31 -2.31 -22.79
N SER A 832 19.78 -1.55 -21.78
CA SER A 832 19.98 -2.01 -20.41
C SER A 832 19.48 -1.00 -19.36
N THR A 833 19.69 -1.32 -18.08
CA THR A 833 19.30 -0.41 -17.00
C THR A 833 20.25 0.78 -16.88
N GLN A 834 21.56 0.52 -16.89
CA GLN A 834 22.56 1.56 -16.62
C GLN A 834 22.69 2.54 -17.78
N ASP A 835 22.65 2.03 -19.02
CA ASP A 835 22.67 2.89 -20.20
C ASP A 835 21.44 3.81 -20.24
N THR A 836 20.26 3.31 -19.87
CA THR A 836 19.02 4.08 -19.80
C THR A 836 19.11 5.16 -18.73
N VAL A 837 19.62 4.85 -17.53
CA VAL A 837 19.74 5.80 -16.43
C VAL A 837 20.68 6.96 -16.79
N VAL A 838 21.86 6.65 -17.31
CA VAL A 838 22.87 7.68 -17.66
C VAL A 838 22.45 8.45 -18.92
N ALA A 839 21.88 7.78 -19.92
CA ALA A 839 21.38 8.44 -21.13
C ALA A 839 20.21 9.37 -20.84
N LEU A 840 19.24 8.97 -19.99
CA LEU A 840 18.16 9.86 -19.58
C LEU A 840 18.67 11.04 -18.75
N GLN A 841 19.69 10.85 -17.91
CA GLN A 841 20.35 11.95 -17.21
C GLN A 841 21.03 12.92 -18.20
N ALA A 842 21.73 12.40 -19.21
CA ALA A 842 22.42 13.21 -20.20
C ALA A 842 21.44 13.96 -21.12
N LEU A 843 20.40 13.28 -21.60
CA LEU A 843 19.35 13.85 -22.44
C LEU A 843 18.52 14.88 -21.68
N SER A 844 18.19 14.64 -20.40
CA SER A 844 17.52 15.64 -19.56
C SER A 844 18.37 16.88 -19.39
N LEU A 845 19.66 16.73 -19.07
CA LEU A 845 20.57 17.87 -18.96
C LEU A 845 20.67 18.63 -20.29
N TYR A 846 20.89 17.93 -21.41
CA TYR A 846 20.95 18.55 -22.74
C TYR A 846 19.67 19.32 -23.06
N ALA A 847 18.51 18.68 -22.86
CA ALA A 847 17.21 19.30 -23.14
C ALA A 847 17.03 20.59 -22.34
N THR A 848 17.47 20.65 -21.08
CA THR A 848 17.43 21.89 -20.28
C THR A 848 18.36 22.99 -20.80
N LYS A 849 19.41 22.66 -21.54
CA LYS A 849 20.36 23.63 -22.12
C LYS A 849 19.94 24.14 -23.49
N VAL A 850 19.18 23.34 -24.26
CA VAL A 850 18.71 23.71 -25.61
C VAL A 850 17.23 24.09 -25.66
N PHE A 851 16.51 24.01 -24.54
CA PHE A 851 15.09 24.34 -24.47
C PHE A 851 14.83 25.79 -24.90
N SER A 852 13.92 25.96 -25.86
CA SER A 852 13.29 27.24 -26.20
C SER A 852 11.79 27.16 -25.92
N SER A 853 11.21 28.26 -25.43
CA SER A 853 9.76 28.44 -25.26
C SER A 853 9.03 28.73 -26.58
N ASP A 854 9.79 29.12 -27.61
CA ASP A 854 9.25 29.63 -28.86
C ASP A 854 9.62 28.68 -30.01
N GLY A 855 8.67 28.49 -30.95
CA GLY A 855 8.86 27.73 -32.18
C GLY A 855 7.70 26.77 -32.50
N SER A 856 7.50 26.49 -33.78
CA SER A 856 6.54 25.49 -34.26
C SER A 856 7.11 24.78 -35.48
N SER A 857 6.78 23.49 -35.62
CA SER A 857 7.19 22.67 -36.75
C SER A 857 6.07 21.74 -37.20
N THR A 858 5.95 21.55 -38.51
CA THR A 858 5.02 20.61 -39.13
C THR A 858 5.81 19.45 -39.70
N VAL A 859 5.37 18.22 -39.40
CA VAL A 859 5.94 16.97 -39.93
C VAL A 859 4.96 16.34 -40.90
N THR A 860 5.43 16.03 -42.10
CA THR A 860 4.67 15.32 -43.13
C THR A 860 5.29 13.96 -43.36
N VAL A 861 4.49 12.90 -43.25
CA VAL A 861 4.89 11.52 -43.48
C VAL A 861 4.07 10.97 -44.63
N GLN A 862 4.70 10.66 -45.75
CA GLN A 862 3.99 10.32 -46.99
C GLN A 862 4.57 9.07 -47.66
N SER A 863 3.68 8.27 -48.26
CA SER A 863 3.99 7.19 -49.20
C SER A 863 3.18 7.40 -50.49
N ALA A 864 3.32 6.52 -51.47
CA ALA A 864 2.56 6.61 -52.72
C ALA A 864 1.03 6.56 -52.53
N ALA A 865 0.54 6.05 -51.39
CA ALA A 865 -0.89 5.81 -51.14
C ALA A 865 -1.41 6.36 -49.80
N ASP A 866 -0.54 6.94 -48.96
CA ASP A 866 -0.90 7.39 -47.61
C ASP A 866 -0.15 8.69 -47.26
N THR A 867 -0.79 9.64 -46.58
CA THR A 867 -0.18 10.93 -46.20
C THR A 867 -0.71 11.39 -44.85
N HIS A 868 0.22 11.66 -43.93
CA HIS A 868 -0.07 12.07 -42.56
C HIS A 868 0.63 13.39 -42.22
N HIS A 869 -0.12 14.34 -41.68
CA HIS A 869 0.43 15.59 -41.14
C HIS A 869 0.36 15.60 -39.60
N PHE A 870 1.38 16.22 -38.99
CA PHE A 870 1.52 16.43 -37.55
C PHE A 870 1.99 17.85 -37.31
N ASP A 871 1.33 18.57 -36.40
CA ASP A 871 1.73 19.92 -36.00
C ASP A 871 2.24 19.91 -34.57
N VAL A 872 3.44 20.45 -34.39
CA VAL A 872 4.12 20.54 -33.10
C VAL A 872 4.33 22.02 -32.77
N ASN A 873 3.73 22.46 -31.68
CA ASN A 873 3.83 23.80 -31.13
C ASN A 873 4.10 23.72 -29.61
N GLN A 874 4.07 24.86 -28.91
CA GLN A 874 4.38 24.91 -27.49
C GLN A 874 3.35 24.18 -26.61
N ASP A 875 2.06 24.21 -26.97
CA ASP A 875 0.99 23.60 -26.19
C ASP A 875 0.97 22.07 -26.29
N ASN A 876 1.41 21.53 -27.43
CA ASN A 876 1.39 20.09 -27.70
C ASN A 876 2.80 19.47 -27.81
N LYS A 877 3.85 20.19 -27.38
CA LYS A 877 5.26 19.75 -27.45
C LYS A 877 5.52 18.42 -26.75
N LEU A 878 4.84 18.17 -25.63
CA LEU A 878 4.89 16.92 -24.85
C LEU A 878 3.82 15.90 -25.26
N LEU A 879 2.91 16.27 -26.16
CA LEU A 879 1.85 15.39 -26.60
C LEU A 879 2.42 14.36 -27.56
N TYR A 880 2.27 13.08 -27.21
CA TYR A 880 2.57 11.99 -28.12
C TYR A 880 1.48 11.90 -29.18
N GLN A 881 1.84 12.21 -30.42
CA GLN A 881 0.94 12.09 -31.57
C GLN A 881 1.33 10.83 -32.34
N GLU A 882 0.40 9.89 -32.50
CA GLU A 882 0.63 8.63 -33.23
C GLU A 882 -0.48 8.39 -34.24
N LYS A 883 -0.11 7.90 -35.43
CA LYS A 883 -1.04 7.45 -36.47
C LYS A 883 -0.61 6.08 -36.98
N GLN A 884 -1.58 5.23 -37.26
CA GLN A 884 -1.36 3.92 -37.88
C GLN A 884 -1.11 4.09 -39.39
N LEU A 885 -0.11 3.38 -39.91
CA LEU A 885 0.24 3.34 -41.32
C LEU A 885 -0.52 2.19 -41.98
N GLN A 886 -1.36 2.49 -42.98
CA GLN A 886 -2.26 1.49 -43.57
C GLN A 886 -1.59 0.60 -44.62
N ASN A 887 -0.56 1.12 -45.32
CA ASN A 887 0.09 0.44 -46.43
C ASN A 887 1.50 -0.01 -46.03
N VAL A 888 1.65 -1.27 -45.61
CA VAL A 888 2.95 -1.91 -45.33
C VAL A 888 2.95 -3.30 -45.97
N PRO A 889 3.96 -3.68 -46.78
CA PRO A 889 5.24 -3.01 -47.00
C PRO A 889 5.19 -1.79 -47.94
N ALA A 890 5.88 -0.70 -47.59
CA ALA A 890 6.01 0.49 -48.43
C ALA A 890 7.21 1.37 -48.02
N LYS A 891 7.61 2.26 -48.93
CA LYS A 891 8.59 3.33 -48.66
C LYS A 891 7.88 4.60 -48.21
N TYR A 892 8.30 5.16 -47.08
CA TYR A 892 7.78 6.40 -46.51
C TYR A 892 8.87 7.49 -46.51
N SER A 893 8.48 8.69 -46.93
CA SER A 893 9.28 9.93 -46.84
C SER A 893 8.76 10.78 -45.67
N ILE A 894 9.69 11.30 -44.87
CA ILE A 894 9.42 12.07 -43.65
C ILE A 894 10.05 13.45 -43.84
N GLU A 895 9.25 14.51 -43.83
CA GLU A 895 9.69 15.89 -44.04
C GLU A 895 9.29 16.75 -42.83
N ALA A 896 10.23 17.51 -42.26
CA ALA A 896 10.00 18.43 -41.15
C ALA A 896 10.34 19.88 -41.56
N LYS A 897 9.38 20.79 -41.36
CA LYS A 897 9.49 22.23 -41.66
C LYS A 897 9.16 23.06 -40.43
N GLY A 898 9.92 24.13 -40.17
CA GLY A 898 9.65 25.07 -39.08
C GLY A 898 10.88 25.40 -38.23
N SER A 899 10.66 25.89 -37.02
CA SER A 899 11.71 26.36 -36.12
C SER A 899 11.99 25.44 -34.93
N ALA A 900 11.03 24.60 -34.55
CA ALA A 900 11.16 23.68 -33.41
C ALA A 900 11.79 22.32 -33.81
N CYS A 901 12.54 21.71 -32.90
CA CYS A 901 13.00 20.33 -33.08
C CYS A 901 11.84 19.34 -32.87
N VAL A 902 11.84 18.26 -33.65
CA VAL A 902 10.83 17.18 -33.57
C VAL A 902 11.52 15.81 -33.59
N SER A 903 11.07 14.91 -32.73
CA SER A 903 11.48 13.50 -32.68
C SER A 903 10.43 12.64 -33.37
N VAL A 904 10.81 12.03 -34.49
CA VAL A 904 9.96 11.18 -35.31
C VAL A 904 10.43 9.74 -35.17
N GLN A 905 9.49 8.81 -34.98
CA GLN A 905 9.80 7.38 -34.92
C GLN A 905 8.74 6.59 -35.66
N VAL A 906 9.21 5.64 -36.44
CA VAL A 906 8.37 4.66 -37.12
C VAL A 906 8.61 3.31 -36.45
N CYS A 907 7.52 2.69 -36.00
CA CYS A 907 7.52 1.43 -35.29
C CYS A 907 6.72 0.42 -36.10
N SER A 908 7.27 -0.77 -36.33
CA SER A 908 6.57 -1.88 -36.99
C SER A 908 6.63 -3.10 -36.09
N ALA A 909 5.48 -3.60 -35.66
CA ALA A 909 5.36 -4.81 -34.86
C ALA A 909 4.61 -5.89 -35.65
N PHE A 910 5.09 -7.13 -35.57
CA PHE A 910 4.51 -8.27 -36.29
C PHE A 910 4.78 -9.57 -35.53
N SER A 911 3.90 -10.55 -35.67
CA SER A 911 4.09 -11.89 -35.12
C SER A 911 4.58 -12.86 -36.19
N PHE A 912 5.48 -13.75 -35.82
CA PHE A 912 5.98 -14.82 -36.68
C PHE A 912 6.09 -16.14 -35.91
N ILE A 913 6.17 -17.24 -36.65
CA ILE A 913 6.44 -18.58 -36.10
C ILE A 913 7.91 -18.88 -36.38
N ASP A 914 8.73 -18.90 -35.33
CA ASP A 914 10.13 -19.26 -35.49
C ASP A 914 10.27 -20.77 -35.72
N SER A 915 10.71 -21.16 -36.91
CA SER A 915 11.01 -22.55 -37.30
C SER A 915 12.49 -22.91 -37.13
N HIS A 916 13.36 -21.93 -36.81
CA HIS A 916 14.82 -22.08 -36.86
C HIS A 916 15.53 -22.08 -35.50
N SER A 917 14.84 -21.89 -34.37
CA SER A 917 15.43 -22.06 -33.03
C SER A 917 15.62 -23.53 -32.60
N ILE A 918 15.35 -24.50 -33.48
CA ILE A 918 15.76 -25.91 -33.31
C ILE A 918 17.04 -26.17 -34.13
N SER A 919 18.18 -25.58 -33.75
CA SER A 919 19.47 -26.20 -34.09
C SER A 919 20.65 -25.71 -33.25
N LEU A 920 21.45 -26.69 -32.82
CA LEU A 920 22.85 -26.64 -32.38
C LEU A 920 23.18 -26.35 -30.91
N PHE A 921 22.54 -27.06 -29.97
CA PHE A 921 23.18 -27.73 -28.81
C PHE A 921 22.23 -28.86 -28.36
N PRO A 922 22.68 -30.03 -27.87
CA PRO A 922 21.80 -31.16 -27.65
C PRO A 922 20.96 -30.93 -26.38
N PHE A 923 19.82 -30.28 -26.53
CA PHE A 923 18.66 -30.59 -25.70
C PHE A 923 18.04 -31.89 -26.23
N LEU A 924 18.76 -33.00 -26.04
CA LEU A 924 18.10 -34.29 -25.88
C LEU A 924 17.46 -34.24 -24.50
N ALA A 925 16.25 -33.68 -24.45
CA ALA A 925 15.28 -34.07 -23.43
C ALA A 925 15.03 -35.56 -23.63
N PHE A 926 15.83 -36.42 -23.01
CA PHE A 926 15.43 -37.79 -22.71
C PHE A 926 14.28 -37.70 -21.71
N CYS A 927 13.10 -37.41 -22.24
CA CYS A 927 11.83 -37.71 -21.64
C CYS A 927 11.65 -39.23 -21.79
N GLY A 928 12.31 -39.99 -20.92
CA GLY A 928 11.99 -41.41 -20.74
C GLY A 928 10.57 -41.51 -20.20
N TYR A 929 9.64 -41.87 -21.08
CA TYR A 929 8.22 -42.13 -20.82
C TYR A 929 7.47 -41.04 -20.05
N VAL A 930 7.05 -40.00 -20.75
CA VAL A 930 5.73 -39.41 -20.48
C VAL A 930 5.00 -39.27 -21.80
N ALA A 931 3.92 -40.04 -21.94
CA ALA A 931 2.95 -39.86 -23.00
C ALA A 931 2.47 -38.39 -23.00
N VAL A 932 2.87 -37.66 -24.04
CA VAL A 932 2.47 -36.27 -24.23
C VAL A 932 1.00 -36.25 -24.64
N ARG A 933 0.14 -35.83 -23.72
CA ARG A 933 -1.13 -35.18 -24.03
C ARG A 933 -1.43 -34.19 -22.91
N TRP A 934 -1.93 -33.02 -23.30
CA TRP A 934 -2.40 -31.88 -22.49
C TRP A 934 -1.37 -30.74 -22.32
N ILE A 935 -1.58 -29.71 -23.16
CA ILE A 935 -0.88 -28.42 -23.28
C ILE A 935 -1.75 -27.36 -22.57
N VAL A 936 -1.16 -26.24 -22.12
CA VAL A 936 -1.74 -25.21 -21.21
C VAL A 936 -1.99 -23.85 -21.89
N ASN A 937 -3.10 -23.19 -21.53
CA ASN A 937 -3.51 -21.87 -21.99
C ASN A 937 -2.69 -20.75 -21.33
N VAL A 938 -2.11 -19.87 -22.16
CA VAL A 938 -1.42 -18.61 -21.85
C VAL A 938 -0.78 -18.52 -20.46
N PHE A 939 0.43 -19.04 -20.34
CA PHE A 939 1.45 -18.38 -19.52
C PHE A 939 2.56 -17.94 -20.47
N LEU A 940 2.78 -16.63 -20.57
CA LEU A 940 4.10 -16.15 -20.95
C LEU A 940 5.03 -16.56 -19.79
N PHE A 941 5.69 -17.70 -19.92
CA PHE A 941 6.79 -18.04 -19.03
C PHE A 941 7.96 -17.15 -19.42
N VAL A 942 7.92 -15.92 -18.93
CA VAL A 942 9.12 -15.12 -18.77
C VAL A 942 9.81 -15.72 -17.56
N LEU A 943 10.72 -16.65 -17.83
CA LEU A 943 11.69 -17.07 -16.83
C LEU A 943 12.73 -15.96 -16.79
N THR A 944 12.38 -14.84 -16.15
CA THR A 944 13.33 -13.81 -15.75
C THR A 944 14.19 -14.42 -14.66
N LEU A 945 15.28 -15.04 -15.08
CA LEU A 945 16.34 -15.44 -14.19
C LEU A 945 16.99 -14.17 -13.65
N SER A 946 16.51 -13.72 -12.50
CA SER A 946 17.28 -12.77 -11.71
C SER A 946 18.50 -13.49 -11.17
N GLY A 947 19.68 -13.14 -11.68
CA GLY A 947 20.90 -13.34 -10.91
C GLY A 947 21.56 -14.70 -10.99
N GLY A 948 21.95 -15.11 -12.19
CA GLY A 948 23.00 -16.10 -12.37
C GLY A 948 23.35 -16.17 -13.84
N SER A 949 24.62 -15.99 -14.20
CA SER A 949 25.11 -16.59 -15.43
C SER A 949 24.70 -18.06 -15.36
N ILE A 950 23.79 -18.52 -16.23
CA ILE A 950 23.55 -19.95 -16.41
C ILE A 950 24.95 -20.52 -16.59
N PRO A 951 25.44 -21.37 -15.68
CA PRO A 951 26.79 -21.88 -15.81
C PRO A 951 26.84 -22.53 -17.18
N LYS A 952 27.73 -22.03 -18.04
CA LYS A 952 27.91 -22.64 -19.36
C LYS A 952 28.15 -24.12 -19.09
N HIS A 953 27.30 -24.98 -19.67
CA HIS A 953 27.33 -26.43 -19.51
C HIS A 953 26.68 -27.05 -18.25
N ILE A 954 25.87 -26.34 -17.45
CA ILE A 954 25.06 -26.94 -16.38
C ILE A 954 23.56 -26.73 -16.64
N SER A 955 22.81 -27.84 -16.79
CA SER A 955 21.35 -27.82 -16.93
C SER A 955 20.67 -27.53 -15.59
N MET A 956 19.77 -26.54 -15.56
CA MET A 956 18.91 -26.24 -14.41
C MET A 956 17.49 -26.73 -14.69
N ASN A 957 16.93 -27.52 -13.78
CA ASN A 957 15.60 -28.10 -13.90
C ASN A 957 14.61 -27.44 -12.93
N TYR A 958 13.57 -26.81 -13.47
CA TYR A 958 12.46 -26.26 -12.68
C TYR A 958 11.23 -27.17 -12.84
N LYS A 959 10.60 -27.56 -11.73
CA LYS A 959 9.37 -28.36 -11.72
C LYS A 959 8.21 -27.56 -11.15
N MET A 960 7.12 -27.42 -11.90
CA MET A 960 5.90 -26.77 -11.45
C MET A 960 4.70 -27.71 -11.58
N LYS A 961 3.81 -27.71 -10.59
CA LYS A 961 2.51 -28.39 -10.67
C LYS A 961 1.46 -27.41 -11.16
N MET A 962 0.83 -27.71 -12.30
CA MET A 962 -0.21 -26.87 -12.89
C MET A 962 -1.59 -27.48 -12.63
N LYS A 963 -2.59 -26.62 -12.36
CA LYS A 963 -4.00 -27.02 -12.24
C LYS A 963 -4.78 -26.40 -13.38
N GLN A 964 -5.54 -27.22 -14.10
CA GLN A 964 -6.46 -26.74 -15.12
C GLN A 964 -7.66 -26.06 -14.44
N VAL A 965 -7.83 -24.75 -14.69
CA VAL A 965 -8.95 -23.97 -14.15
C VAL A 965 -10.14 -23.98 -15.10
N LEU A 966 -9.89 -23.91 -16.42
CA LEU A 966 -10.92 -23.94 -17.47
C LEU A 966 -10.53 -24.96 -18.57
N PRO A 967 -11.49 -25.72 -19.13
CA PRO A 967 -11.26 -26.60 -20.26
C PRO A 967 -11.15 -25.79 -21.56
N VAL A 968 -10.07 -26.00 -22.31
CA VAL A 968 -9.79 -25.32 -23.59
C VAL A 968 -9.40 -26.37 -24.64
N LYS A 969 -9.91 -26.24 -25.85
CA LYS A 969 -9.65 -27.09 -27.03
C LYS A 969 -8.86 -26.31 -28.08
N ASN A 970 -8.15 -27.03 -28.96
CA ASN A 970 -7.30 -26.47 -30.01
C ASN A 970 -6.21 -25.52 -29.51
N LEU A 971 -5.71 -25.83 -28.33
CA LEU A 971 -4.74 -25.01 -27.64
C LEU A 971 -3.47 -24.80 -28.46
N LYS A 972 -2.99 -23.56 -28.51
CA LYS A 972 -1.76 -23.18 -29.19
C LYS A 972 -0.57 -23.27 -28.23
N PRO A 973 0.65 -23.55 -28.74
CA PRO A 973 1.85 -23.55 -27.92
C PRO A 973 2.08 -22.18 -27.27
N ALA A 974 2.32 -22.17 -25.96
CA ALA A 974 2.78 -20.98 -25.25
C ALA A 974 4.28 -20.76 -25.50
N VAL A 975 4.70 -19.49 -25.56
CA VAL A 975 6.11 -19.13 -25.75
C VAL A 975 6.82 -19.13 -24.40
N ILE A 976 7.90 -19.91 -24.30
CA ILE A 976 8.88 -19.80 -23.21
C ILE A 976 10.02 -18.96 -23.75
N LYS A 977 10.22 -17.76 -23.18
CA LYS A 977 11.36 -16.92 -23.52
C LYS A 977 12.36 -16.93 -22.37
N VAL A 978 13.61 -17.23 -22.66
CA VAL A 978 14.71 -17.06 -21.71
C VAL A 978 15.60 -15.96 -22.24
N TYR A 979 15.52 -14.81 -21.58
CA TYR A 979 16.34 -13.65 -21.89
C TYR A 979 16.95 -13.11 -20.60
N ASP A 980 18.09 -12.46 -20.74
CA ASP A 980 18.63 -11.68 -19.65
C ASP A 980 17.69 -10.49 -19.40
N TYR A 981 17.16 -10.37 -18.19
CA TYR A 981 16.26 -9.27 -17.80
C TYR A 981 16.82 -7.89 -18.17
N TYR A 982 18.14 -7.75 -18.17
CA TYR A 982 18.85 -6.50 -18.44
C TYR A 982 19.32 -6.33 -19.88
N GLN A 983 19.00 -7.29 -20.76
CA GLN A 983 19.12 -7.21 -22.22
C GLN A 983 17.97 -7.98 -22.88
N THR A 984 16.80 -7.36 -22.95
CA THR A 984 15.62 -7.95 -23.62
C THR A 984 15.84 -8.13 -25.12
N SER A 985 16.83 -7.44 -25.72
CA SER A 985 17.21 -7.56 -27.14
C SER A 985 18.04 -8.81 -27.45
N LYS A 986 18.70 -9.44 -26.46
CA LYS A 986 19.37 -10.73 -26.63
C LYS A 986 18.48 -11.83 -26.07
N ILE A 987 17.74 -12.48 -26.97
CA ILE A 987 17.15 -13.78 -26.68
C ILE A 987 18.32 -14.75 -26.47
N LEU A 988 18.47 -15.28 -25.26
CA LEU A 988 19.49 -16.30 -24.98
C LEU A 988 19.04 -17.65 -25.56
N PHE A 989 17.71 -17.90 -25.58
CA PHE A 989 17.03 -19.04 -26.20
C PHE A 989 15.60 -18.69 -26.60
#